data_AF-A0A8L0DKU0-F1
#
_entry.id   AF-A0A8L0DKU0-F1
#
_cell.length_a   1.000
_cell.length_b   1.000
_cell.length_c   1.000
_cell.angle_alpha   90.00
_cell.angle_beta   90.00
_cell.angle_gamma   90.00
#
_symmetry.space_group_name_H-M   'P 1'
#
loop_
_entity.id
_entity.type
_entity.pdbx_description
1 polymer ?
#
loop_
_entity_poly.entity_id
_entity_poly.type
_entity_poly.pdbx_seq_one_letter_code
_entity_poly.pdbx_strand_id
1 'polypeptide(L)'
;MAYSNYSTLNRAQLTFEYLHTNSTTHEFLFGALAELVDNSRYQQCTSLCSYSQFFKRPDLRGGYMLCFLDDGTGMDPNEATHVIQFGKSTKRTPDSTHIGQYGNGLKSGSMRIGKDFVLFTKKDNTLSCLFLSRTFHEEEGLDEVIVPLPTWDLLTRQPITGDPEKFAIETELIYKYSPFNNEQQLMEQFNKMEGSSGTLVIIYNLKLMDTREPELDVETDHQDILMAGTPSEGVKPERRSFRAYAAVLYIDPRMRIFIQGHKVRTKRLSCCLYKPRVYKYTSTRFKTRAEQEVKKADHLAKIAEEKAREAESKSLSLEAKLGDDLSKESRIMLRKAQEGAMMLRREAEVKKMIQESKQKALKEPKELSFIFGVSIEQRDLDGMFVYNCSRLIKMYEKTGPQLEGGMACGGVVGVVDVPYLVLEPTHNKQDFADAKEYRHLLRAMGEHLAQYWKDSNIAQKGIVKFWDEFGYLSASWSSLPSAEQRYKRRRAMEIPLTIQCDKCLKWRTLPFQMDAVDKRYPDSWVCLMNPDSTQDRCDAAEQKQNLPCGLLKKDRQTAEDKQKELTEKIRQQQEKLEALQKTSTIKSAADVKKLPLDVSMRPMNDSSSQVHAHTSVFHALAPPLSPPPPKPQPKSPPNPPLQAATEQSFTIPLVLSPVDKGMLVEVRVNKEWFTGKVVAVETSKQSVRWKVKFDYCIYQSDLYLCMCLQKEYFQQYELGLQSLCNSYQSRADARAKAVEEKSTSAETKLREADEKLQKLRTNIVQLLQKVQEDIDINTDDELDAYIEDLLTKGD
;
A
#
# COMPACT_ATOMS: atom_id res chain seq x y z
N MET A 1 9.04 -27.41 -10.88
CA MET A 1 9.30 -28.13 -12.15
C MET A 1 9.97 -27.16 -13.09
N ALA A 2 11.30 -27.19 -13.21
CA ALA A 2 12.03 -26.44 -14.24
C ALA A 2 12.20 -27.36 -15.46
N TYR A 3 12.07 -26.82 -16.67
CA TYR A 3 12.22 -27.59 -17.91
C TYR A 3 13.69 -27.92 -18.20
N SER A 4 14.60 -26.99 -17.87
CA SER A 4 16.04 -27.14 -18.00
C SER A 4 16.77 -26.49 -16.82
N ASN A 5 18.10 -26.61 -16.78
CA ASN A 5 18.94 -25.93 -15.81
C ASN A 5 19.09 -24.44 -16.20
N TYR A 6 18.61 -23.55 -15.34
CA TYR A 6 18.66 -22.09 -15.54
C TYR A 6 19.80 -21.39 -14.77
N SER A 7 20.78 -22.14 -14.26
CA SER A 7 21.91 -21.59 -13.47
C SER A 7 22.75 -20.55 -14.23
N THR A 8 22.81 -20.62 -15.56
CA THR A 8 23.54 -19.67 -16.42
C THR A 8 22.75 -18.43 -16.82
N LEU A 9 21.47 -18.32 -16.43
CA LEU A 9 20.67 -17.12 -16.73
C LEU A 9 20.93 -16.02 -15.69
N ASN A 10 21.03 -14.79 -16.19
CA ASN A 10 21.14 -13.59 -15.35
C ASN A 10 19.97 -13.52 -14.35
N ARG A 11 20.27 -13.12 -13.12
CA ARG A 11 19.29 -12.94 -12.05
C ARG A 11 19.08 -11.45 -11.80
N ALA A 12 17.86 -11.06 -11.44
CA ALA A 12 17.64 -9.75 -10.85
C ALA A 12 18.38 -9.69 -9.50
N GLN A 13 19.24 -8.69 -9.32
CA GLN A 13 20.00 -8.42 -8.10
C GLN A 13 19.45 -7.17 -7.41
N LEU A 14 19.83 -7.00 -6.14
CA LEU A 14 19.49 -5.82 -5.34
C LEU A 14 20.77 -5.04 -5.10
N THR A 15 20.78 -3.79 -5.55
CA THR A 15 21.86 -2.84 -5.22
C THR A 15 21.61 -2.19 -3.87
N PHE A 16 22.66 -1.69 -3.24
CA PHE A 16 22.60 -1.00 -1.95
C PHE A 16 21.64 0.21 -2.00
N GLU A 17 21.61 0.96 -3.10
CA GLU A 17 20.69 2.10 -3.27
C GLU A 17 19.21 1.69 -3.30
N TYR A 18 18.89 0.44 -3.65
CA TYR A 18 17.51 -0.05 -3.56
C TYR A 18 16.98 -0.02 -2.12
N LEU A 19 17.84 -0.14 -1.10
CA LEU A 19 17.44 0.04 0.30
C LEU A 19 16.89 1.46 0.54
N HIS A 20 17.46 2.48 -0.11
CA HIS A 20 16.90 3.82 -0.08
C HIS A 20 15.59 3.89 -0.86
N THR A 21 15.57 3.45 -2.12
CA THR A 21 14.38 3.50 -2.99
C THR A 21 13.18 2.79 -2.37
N ASN A 22 13.42 1.70 -1.64
CA ASN A 22 12.39 0.96 -0.93
C ASN A 22 11.84 1.71 0.30
N SER A 23 12.65 2.56 0.94
CA SER A 23 12.26 3.34 2.12
C SER A 23 11.36 4.54 1.81
N THR A 24 11.47 5.14 0.61
CA THR A 24 10.70 6.34 0.22
C THR A 24 9.20 6.07 0.09
N THR A 25 8.78 4.81 0.09
CA THR A 25 7.36 4.42 0.13
C THR A 25 6.62 4.95 1.37
N HIS A 26 7.34 5.28 2.45
CA HIS A 26 6.78 5.70 3.73
C HIS A 26 6.89 7.22 3.92
N GLU A 27 5.97 7.97 3.30
CA GLU A 27 5.79 9.40 3.60
C GLU A 27 5.34 9.62 5.05
N PHE A 28 4.37 8.81 5.51
CA PHE A 28 3.92 8.81 6.90
C PHE A 28 4.83 7.94 7.78
N LEU A 29 5.67 8.59 8.59
CA LEU A 29 6.72 7.93 9.38
C LEU A 29 6.18 6.88 10.37
N PHE A 30 5.04 7.11 11.03
CA PHE A 30 4.45 6.06 11.89
C PHE A 30 3.94 4.84 11.11
N GLY A 31 3.69 4.96 9.80
CA GLY A 31 3.44 3.82 8.92
C GLY A 31 4.65 2.86 8.88
N ALA A 32 5.87 3.42 8.85
CA ALA A 32 7.11 2.66 8.94
C ALA A 32 7.29 2.00 10.32
N LEU A 33 6.99 2.71 11.42
CA LEU A 33 7.04 2.10 12.77
C LEU A 33 6.04 0.96 12.91
N ALA A 34 4.84 1.13 12.36
CA ALA A 34 3.80 0.11 12.42
C ALA A 34 4.08 -1.14 11.55
N GLU A 35 4.98 -1.08 10.57
CA GLU A 35 5.49 -2.29 9.91
C GLU A 35 6.24 -3.21 10.89
N LEU A 36 6.94 -2.66 11.89
CA LEU A 36 7.59 -3.45 12.93
C LEU A 36 6.56 -4.03 13.90
N VAL A 37 5.59 -3.22 14.34
CA VAL A 37 4.46 -3.67 15.19
C VAL A 37 3.66 -4.79 14.52
N ASP A 38 3.42 -4.70 13.20
CA ASP A 38 2.70 -5.71 12.41
C ASP A 38 3.45 -7.06 12.35
N ASN A 39 4.78 -7.05 12.42
CA ASN A 39 5.57 -8.28 12.43
C ASN A 39 5.49 -8.99 13.79
N SER A 40 5.51 -8.23 14.90
CA SER A 40 5.41 -8.75 16.26
C SER A 40 4.01 -9.25 16.64
N ARG A 41 2.93 -8.78 15.98
CA ARG A 41 1.52 -9.22 16.22
C ARG A 41 1.23 -10.72 15.91
N TYR A 42 2.24 -11.56 15.69
CA TYR A 42 2.04 -12.98 15.41
C TYR A 42 1.35 -13.72 16.58
N GLN A 43 0.68 -14.85 16.28
CA GLN A 43 -0.34 -15.50 17.13
C GLN A 43 0.10 -16.05 18.50
N GLN A 44 1.34 -15.78 18.93
CA GLN A 44 1.88 -16.19 20.23
C GLN A 44 2.58 -15.04 21.00
N CYS A 45 2.75 -13.86 20.38
CA CYS A 45 3.27 -12.67 21.05
C CYS A 45 2.19 -12.06 21.96
N THR A 46 2.53 -11.86 23.24
CA THR A 46 1.65 -11.24 24.23
C THR A 46 1.97 -9.76 24.46
N SER A 47 3.21 -9.35 24.14
CA SER A 47 3.78 -8.04 24.48
C SER A 47 4.78 -7.56 23.44
N LEU A 48 4.60 -6.32 22.98
CA LEU A 48 5.61 -5.55 22.27
C LEU A 48 5.98 -4.32 23.10
N CYS A 49 7.25 -4.19 23.44
CA CYS A 49 7.84 -3.03 24.06
C CYS A 49 8.63 -2.22 23.01
N SER A 50 8.08 -1.07 22.60
CA SER A 50 8.81 -0.05 21.87
C SER A 50 9.39 0.95 22.86
N TYR A 51 10.68 1.23 22.78
CA TYR A 51 11.34 2.22 23.65
C TYR A 51 12.54 2.85 22.94
N SER A 52 12.80 4.12 23.19
CA SER A 52 14.13 4.67 22.97
C SER A 52 15.02 4.24 24.13
N GLN A 53 16.22 3.73 23.85
CA GLN A 53 17.19 3.49 24.93
C GLN A 53 17.71 4.86 25.42
N PHE A 54 17.17 5.34 26.55
CA PHE A 54 17.35 6.70 27.10
C PHE A 54 18.77 7.12 27.50
N PHE A 55 19.76 6.23 27.41
CA PHE A 55 21.15 6.68 27.43
C PHE A 55 21.37 7.49 26.16
N LYS A 56 21.48 8.81 26.27
CA LYS A 56 21.90 9.66 25.14
C LYS A 56 23.20 9.04 24.59
N ARG A 57 23.14 8.59 23.34
CA ARG A 57 24.26 8.06 22.55
C ARG A 57 24.67 9.17 21.59
N PRO A 58 25.40 10.22 22.04
CA PRO A 58 25.84 11.32 21.18
C PRO A 58 26.83 10.85 20.10
N ASP A 59 27.37 9.65 20.25
CA ASP A 59 28.15 8.91 19.25
C ASP A 59 27.32 8.43 18.04
N LEU A 60 25.98 8.37 18.16
CA LEU A 60 25.09 7.91 17.09
C LEU A 60 24.27 9.07 16.51
N ARG A 61 24.03 9.05 15.19
CA ARG A 61 23.23 10.09 14.54
C ARG A 61 21.79 10.06 15.06
N GLY A 62 21.30 11.20 15.55
CA GLY A 62 20.00 11.34 16.21
C GLY A 62 20.02 11.18 17.73
N GLY A 63 21.18 10.86 18.33
CA GLY A 63 21.37 10.88 19.78
C GLY A 63 20.77 9.72 20.58
N TYR A 64 20.00 8.83 19.96
CA TYR A 64 19.44 7.63 20.59
C TYR A 64 19.19 6.51 19.57
N MET A 65 18.90 5.30 20.09
CA MET A 65 18.46 4.14 19.31
C MET A 65 16.98 3.86 19.56
N LEU A 66 16.24 3.49 18.52
CA LEU A 66 14.85 3.07 18.62
C LEU A 66 14.76 1.54 18.65
N CYS A 67 14.29 1.00 19.77
CA CYS A 67 14.22 -0.43 20.04
C CYS A 67 12.77 -0.94 19.97
N PHE A 68 12.58 -2.11 19.36
CA PHE A 68 11.34 -2.89 19.34
C PHE A 68 11.65 -4.29 19.87
N LEU A 69 11.15 -4.60 21.07
CA LEU A 69 11.36 -5.86 21.77
C LEU A 69 10.02 -6.60 21.89
N ASP A 70 9.91 -7.79 21.31
CA ASP A 70 8.75 -8.67 21.44
C ASP A 70 9.06 -10.00 22.14
N ASP A 71 8.04 -10.53 22.83
CA ASP A 71 8.02 -11.84 23.48
C ASP A 71 7.47 -12.95 22.54
N GLY A 72 7.61 -12.75 21.22
CA GLY A 72 7.11 -13.66 20.20
C GLY A 72 7.90 -14.97 20.09
N THR A 73 7.63 -15.72 19.03
CA THR A 73 8.28 -17.02 18.75
C THR A 73 9.76 -16.93 18.40
N GLY A 74 10.28 -15.71 18.15
CA GLY A 74 11.56 -15.51 17.50
C GLY A 74 11.63 -16.16 16.11
N MET A 75 12.86 -16.32 15.62
CA MET A 75 13.19 -16.96 14.35
C MET A 75 14.40 -17.87 14.51
N ASP A 76 14.42 -19.00 13.81
CA ASP A 76 15.60 -19.86 13.67
C ASP A 76 16.54 -19.31 12.57
N PRO A 77 17.78 -19.83 12.42
CA PRO A 77 18.73 -19.28 11.44
C PRO A 77 18.23 -19.33 9.98
N ASN A 78 17.40 -20.32 9.62
CA ASN A 78 16.84 -20.41 8.27
C ASN A 78 15.71 -19.38 8.07
N GLU A 79 14.86 -19.18 9.09
CA GLU A 79 13.86 -18.12 9.11
C GLU A 79 14.48 -16.72 9.10
N ALA A 80 15.55 -16.49 9.86
CA ALA A 80 16.33 -15.25 9.85
C ALA A 80 16.91 -14.97 8.46
N THR A 81 17.43 -15.99 7.77
CA THR A 81 17.89 -15.88 6.37
C THR A 81 16.76 -15.49 5.40
N HIS A 82 15.49 -15.81 5.71
CA HIS A 82 14.35 -15.35 4.91
C HIS A 82 14.02 -13.87 5.11
N VAL A 83 14.46 -13.24 6.19
CA VAL A 83 14.22 -11.81 6.45
C VAL A 83 14.86 -10.94 5.37
N ILE A 84 16.06 -11.28 4.89
CA ILE A 84 16.74 -10.56 3.80
C ILE A 84 16.22 -10.90 2.41
N GLN A 85 15.43 -11.96 2.24
CA GLN A 85 14.84 -12.32 0.94
C GLN A 85 13.64 -11.39 0.66
N PHE A 86 13.80 -10.46 -0.30
CA PHE A 86 12.74 -9.53 -0.68
C PHE A 86 11.59 -10.25 -1.40
N GLY A 87 10.35 -9.90 -1.08
CA GLY A 87 9.15 -10.52 -1.66
C GLY A 87 8.78 -11.91 -1.08
N LYS A 88 9.61 -12.51 -0.23
CA LYS A 88 9.31 -13.80 0.39
C LYS A 88 8.55 -13.63 1.70
N SER A 89 7.42 -14.30 1.85
CA SER A 89 6.72 -14.44 3.13
C SER A 89 6.09 -15.81 3.23
N THR A 90 6.45 -16.57 4.28
CA THR A 90 5.78 -17.81 4.67
C THR A 90 4.33 -17.57 5.12
N LYS A 91 4.01 -16.33 5.52
CA LYS A 91 2.68 -15.91 5.97
C LYS A 91 1.68 -15.72 4.82
N ARG A 92 2.11 -15.78 3.55
CA ARG A 92 1.26 -15.61 2.36
C ARG A 92 0.52 -16.91 1.98
N THR A 93 -0.48 -17.28 2.77
CA THR A 93 -1.42 -18.36 2.44
C THR A 93 -2.80 -17.79 2.04
N PRO A 94 -3.60 -18.51 1.22
CA PRO A 94 -4.88 -17.98 0.73
C PRO A 94 -5.89 -17.62 1.82
N ASP A 95 -5.78 -18.27 2.97
CA ASP A 95 -6.67 -18.11 4.12
C ASP A 95 -5.97 -17.36 5.28
N SER A 96 -4.84 -16.69 5.01
CA SER A 96 -4.06 -15.99 6.03
C SER A 96 -4.76 -14.75 6.58
N THR A 97 -4.91 -14.72 7.91
CA THR A 97 -5.29 -13.54 8.69
C THR A 97 -4.08 -12.65 9.04
N HIS A 98 -2.90 -12.96 8.49
CA HIS A 98 -1.65 -12.27 8.78
C HIS A 98 -1.46 -11.03 7.89
N ILE A 99 -1.06 -9.92 8.52
CA ILE A 99 -0.83 -8.62 7.86
C ILE A 99 0.45 -8.63 6.99
N GLY A 100 1.44 -9.46 7.36
CA GLY A 100 2.77 -9.50 6.74
C GLY A 100 2.87 -10.34 5.46
N GLN A 101 2.08 -10.04 4.43
CA GLN A 101 2.05 -10.86 3.20
C GLN A 101 3.15 -10.55 2.16
N TYR A 102 3.67 -9.32 2.12
CA TYR A 102 4.59 -8.87 1.05
C TYR A 102 6.06 -9.23 1.26
N GLY A 103 6.47 -9.62 2.47
CA GLY A 103 7.89 -9.93 2.75
C GLY A 103 8.83 -8.71 2.67
N ASN A 104 8.33 -7.49 2.87
CA ASN A 104 9.13 -6.26 2.72
C ASN A 104 9.07 -5.28 3.91
N GLY A 105 8.02 -5.34 4.75
CA GLY A 105 7.72 -4.34 5.78
C GLY A 105 8.89 -3.93 6.69
N LEU A 106 9.63 -4.90 7.22
CA LEU A 106 10.81 -4.61 8.06
C LEU A 106 11.87 -3.80 7.30
N LYS A 107 12.11 -4.10 6.02
CA LYS A 107 13.17 -3.46 5.22
C LYS A 107 12.79 -2.05 4.80
N SER A 108 11.56 -1.83 4.31
CA SER A 108 11.10 -0.48 3.99
C SER A 108 10.93 0.39 5.23
N GLY A 109 10.41 -0.18 6.33
CA GLY A 109 10.18 0.53 7.59
C GLY A 109 11.48 0.94 8.29
N SER A 110 12.41 0.01 8.52
CA SER A 110 13.68 0.30 9.20
C SER A 110 14.54 1.32 8.46
N MET A 111 14.70 1.17 7.14
CA MET A 111 15.48 2.09 6.28
C MET A 111 14.82 3.46 6.09
N ARG A 112 13.52 3.60 6.41
CA ARG A 112 12.85 4.91 6.51
C ARG A 112 13.20 5.61 7.82
N ILE A 113 13.27 4.89 8.93
CA ILE A 113 13.47 5.45 10.28
C ILE A 113 14.95 5.77 10.54
N GLY A 114 15.85 4.87 10.16
CA GLY A 114 17.30 4.99 10.38
C GLY A 114 18.11 4.62 9.15
N LYS A 115 19.43 4.82 9.24
CA LYS A 115 20.38 4.39 8.21
C LYS A 115 20.73 2.91 8.35
N ASP A 116 20.72 2.41 9.58
CA ASP A 116 21.24 1.11 9.97
C ASP A 116 20.28 0.42 10.96
N PHE A 117 20.17 -0.91 10.90
CA PHE A 117 19.52 -1.68 11.95
C PHE A 117 20.25 -2.99 12.25
N VAL A 118 20.11 -3.46 13.48
CA VAL A 118 20.51 -4.80 13.90
C VAL A 118 19.32 -5.49 14.56
N LEU A 119 19.16 -6.78 14.27
CA LEU A 119 18.08 -7.62 14.77
C LEU A 119 18.70 -8.79 15.55
N PHE A 120 18.29 -8.95 16.80
CA PHE A 120 18.58 -10.10 17.63
C PHE A 120 17.33 -10.95 17.75
N THR A 121 17.44 -12.27 17.64
CA THR A 121 16.31 -13.17 17.80
C THR A 121 16.72 -14.46 18.48
N LYS A 122 15.79 -15.00 19.26
CA LYS A 122 15.96 -16.20 20.09
C LYS A 122 14.83 -17.15 19.79
N LYS A 123 15.15 -18.37 19.38
CA LYS A 123 14.17 -19.45 19.16
C LYS A 123 14.83 -20.80 19.43
N ASP A 124 14.08 -21.69 20.08
CA ASP A 124 14.54 -23.00 20.52
C ASP A 124 15.88 -22.92 21.26
N ASN A 125 16.95 -23.55 20.76
CA ASN A 125 18.29 -23.47 21.36
C ASN A 125 19.25 -22.52 20.62
N THR A 126 18.73 -21.58 19.81
CA THR A 126 19.54 -20.72 18.94
C THR A 126 19.37 -19.24 19.24
N LEU A 127 20.48 -18.51 19.09
CA LEU A 127 20.58 -17.04 19.13
C LEU A 127 21.10 -16.57 17.78
N SER A 128 20.32 -15.83 17.01
CA SER A 128 20.74 -15.29 15.72
C SER A 128 20.81 -13.77 15.75
N CYS A 129 21.89 -13.19 15.22
CA CYS A 129 22.01 -11.77 14.95
C CYS A 129 21.95 -11.54 13.45
N LEU A 130 21.19 -10.57 12.98
CA LEU A 130 21.11 -10.14 11.58
C LEU A 130 21.42 -8.65 11.53
N PHE A 131 22.43 -8.27 10.74
CA PHE A 131 22.91 -6.89 10.70
C PHE A 131 22.82 -6.27 9.31
N LEU A 132 21.96 -5.24 9.16
CA LEU A 132 21.85 -4.46 7.92
C LEU A 132 22.30 -3.02 8.17
N SER A 133 23.55 -2.74 7.83
CA SER A 133 24.12 -1.39 7.90
C SER A 133 24.42 -0.82 6.52
N ARG A 134 23.78 0.28 6.17
CA ARG A 134 24.20 1.09 5.01
C ARG A 134 25.53 1.81 5.25
N THR A 135 25.85 2.13 6.50
CA THR A 135 27.14 2.74 6.86
C THR A 135 28.32 1.86 6.46
N PHE A 136 28.26 0.56 6.76
CA PHE A 136 29.21 -0.44 6.25
C PHE A 136 29.34 -0.42 4.71
N HIS A 137 28.22 -0.40 3.97
CA HIS A 137 28.25 -0.40 2.50
C HIS A 137 28.84 0.89 1.92
N GLU A 138 28.50 2.04 2.51
CA GLU A 138 28.99 3.35 2.06
C GLU A 138 30.48 3.55 2.36
N GLU A 139 30.99 3.03 3.49
CA GLU A 139 32.41 3.14 3.85
C GLU A 139 33.32 2.15 3.11
N GLU A 140 32.85 0.93 2.85
CA GLU A 140 33.63 -0.10 2.12
C GLU A 140 33.36 -0.06 0.59
N GLY A 141 32.49 0.83 0.11
CA GLY A 141 32.22 1.04 -1.32
C GLY A 141 31.44 -0.11 -2.01
N LEU A 142 30.52 -0.75 -1.29
CA LEU A 142 29.80 -1.95 -1.73
C LEU A 142 28.48 -1.62 -2.46
N ASP A 143 28.33 -2.11 -3.70
CA ASP A 143 27.07 -2.00 -4.46
C ASP A 143 26.10 -3.16 -4.16
N GLU A 144 26.59 -4.35 -3.79
CA GLU A 144 25.74 -5.49 -3.41
C GLU A 144 25.29 -5.40 -1.94
N VAL A 145 24.05 -5.84 -1.64
CA VAL A 145 23.54 -5.87 -0.26
C VAL A 145 24.08 -7.09 0.51
N ILE A 146 25.15 -6.89 1.28
CA ILE A 146 25.79 -7.88 2.16
C ILE A 146 25.22 -7.74 3.59
N VAL A 147 24.85 -8.86 4.22
CA VAL A 147 24.22 -8.89 5.55
C VAL A 147 24.86 -9.96 6.42
N PRO A 148 25.67 -9.58 7.43
CA PRO A 148 26.15 -10.52 8.44
C PRO A 148 25.01 -11.20 9.20
N LEU A 149 25.06 -12.52 9.30
CA LEU A 149 24.07 -13.34 10.00
C LEU A 149 24.72 -14.44 10.89
N PRO A 150 25.52 -14.06 11.91
CA PRO A 150 26.10 -15.03 12.84
C PRO A 150 25.05 -15.63 13.77
N THR A 151 25.25 -16.90 14.14
CA THR A 151 24.38 -17.68 15.04
C THR A 151 25.21 -18.30 16.16
N TRP A 152 24.68 -18.32 17.38
CA TRP A 152 25.24 -18.98 18.54
C TRP A 152 24.24 -19.98 19.15
N ASP A 153 24.77 -20.95 19.87
CA ASP A 153 24.00 -21.85 20.74
C ASP A 153 23.58 -21.13 22.03
N LEU A 154 22.32 -21.30 22.44
CA LEU A 154 21.74 -20.59 23.58
C LEU A 154 22.41 -20.94 24.92
N LEU A 155 22.81 -22.20 25.10
CA LEU A 155 23.29 -22.75 26.37
C LEU A 155 24.81 -22.59 26.50
N THR A 156 25.54 -23.00 25.47
CA THR A 156 27.01 -23.00 25.45
C THR A 156 27.61 -21.67 24.99
N ARG A 157 26.80 -20.81 24.37
CA ARG A 157 27.21 -19.56 23.71
C ARG A 157 28.32 -19.76 22.66
N GLN A 158 28.46 -20.98 22.13
CA GLN A 158 29.42 -21.27 21.06
C GLN A 158 28.83 -20.93 19.67
N PRO A 159 29.67 -20.56 18.69
CA PRO A 159 29.25 -20.36 17.31
C PRO A 159 28.59 -21.60 16.69
N ILE A 160 27.44 -21.41 16.04
CA ILE A 160 26.82 -22.42 15.17
C ILE A 160 27.09 -22.01 13.72
N THR A 161 28.18 -22.54 13.15
CA THR A 161 28.56 -22.30 11.75
C THR A 161 29.20 -23.54 11.13
N GLY A 162 29.03 -23.72 9.81
CA GLY A 162 29.82 -24.65 9.01
C GLY A 162 31.11 -24.04 8.45
N ASP A 163 31.28 -22.73 8.62
CA ASP A 163 32.38 -21.92 8.10
C ASP A 163 32.86 -20.94 9.21
N PRO A 164 33.97 -21.26 9.91
CA PRO A 164 34.50 -20.41 10.96
C PRO A 164 35.07 -19.06 10.47
N GLU A 165 35.61 -19.01 9.26
CA GLU A 165 36.19 -17.78 8.69
C GLU A 165 35.08 -16.78 8.36
N LYS A 166 34.00 -17.25 7.72
CA LYS A 166 32.78 -16.45 7.52
C LYS A 166 32.25 -15.90 8.83
N PHE A 167 32.14 -16.72 9.87
CA PHE A 167 31.62 -16.29 11.16
C PHE A 167 32.49 -15.23 11.85
N ALA A 168 33.82 -15.37 11.77
CA ALA A 168 34.75 -14.36 12.25
C ALA A 168 34.57 -13.02 11.51
N ILE A 169 34.48 -13.04 10.17
CA ILE A 169 34.23 -11.83 9.36
C ILE A 169 32.89 -11.19 9.72
N GLU A 170 31.83 -12.00 9.85
CA GLU A 170 30.49 -11.52 10.19
C GLU A 170 30.43 -10.85 11.57
N THR A 171 31.14 -11.38 12.57
CA THR A 171 31.17 -10.81 13.91
C THR A 171 32.06 -9.57 13.98
N GLU A 172 33.23 -9.57 13.35
CA GLU A 172 34.10 -8.37 13.23
C GLU A 172 33.38 -7.20 12.53
N LEU A 173 32.61 -7.46 11.47
CA LEU A 173 31.79 -6.42 10.82
C LEU A 173 30.75 -5.82 11.77
N ILE A 174 30.15 -6.64 12.65
CA ILE A 174 29.21 -6.14 13.68
C ILE A 174 29.96 -5.33 14.74
N TYR A 175 31.14 -5.76 15.19
CA TYR A 175 31.93 -5.04 16.19
C TYR A 175 32.52 -3.73 15.67
N LYS A 176 32.81 -3.65 14.36
CA LYS A 176 33.32 -2.43 13.70
C LYS A 176 32.22 -1.40 13.43
N TYR A 177 31.05 -1.83 12.97
CA TYR A 177 30.02 -0.93 12.41
C TYR A 177 28.73 -0.81 13.23
N SER A 178 28.45 -1.72 14.17
CA SER A 178 27.27 -1.63 15.02
C SER A 178 27.53 -0.83 16.30
N PRO A 179 26.48 -0.48 17.08
CA PRO A 179 26.63 0.18 18.39
C PRO A 179 27.22 -0.70 19.50
N PHE A 180 27.63 -1.94 19.18
CA PHE A 180 28.07 -3.00 20.08
C PHE A 180 29.43 -3.54 19.62
N ASN A 181 30.50 -3.17 20.32
CA ASN A 181 31.86 -3.25 19.80
C ASN A 181 32.61 -4.53 20.25
N ASN A 182 31.90 -5.49 20.85
CA ASN A 182 32.44 -6.78 21.30
C ASN A 182 31.31 -7.78 21.60
N GLU A 183 31.69 -9.05 21.76
CA GLU A 183 30.74 -10.14 22.04
C GLU A 183 29.94 -9.93 23.33
N GLN A 184 30.53 -9.38 24.39
CA GLN A 184 29.82 -9.14 25.65
C GLN A 184 28.64 -8.17 25.46
N GLN A 185 28.89 -7.01 24.83
CA GLN A 185 27.86 -6.01 24.53
C GLN A 185 26.77 -6.57 23.61
N LEU A 186 27.14 -7.47 22.69
CA LEU A 186 26.21 -8.15 21.80
C LEU A 186 25.34 -9.17 22.57
N MET A 187 25.94 -9.96 23.45
CA MET A 187 25.25 -10.94 24.31
C MET A 187 24.31 -10.28 25.33
N GLU A 188 24.65 -9.08 25.81
CA GLU A 188 23.75 -8.24 26.62
C GLU A 188 22.44 -7.91 25.87
N GLN A 189 22.46 -7.80 24.53
CA GLN A 189 21.23 -7.56 23.75
C GLN A 189 20.33 -8.79 23.71
N PHE A 190 20.91 -9.99 23.58
CA PHE A 190 20.15 -11.24 23.70
C PHE A 190 19.55 -11.41 25.12
N ASN A 191 20.27 -10.99 26.16
CA ASN A 191 19.81 -11.11 27.55
C ASN A 191 18.64 -10.16 27.89
N LYS A 192 18.35 -9.15 27.06
CA LYS A 192 17.10 -8.34 27.16
C LYS A 192 15.83 -9.14 26.84
N MET A 193 15.94 -10.30 26.19
CA MET A 193 14.82 -11.22 25.95
C MET A 193 14.71 -12.23 27.10
N GLU A 194 13.91 -11.90 28.11
CA GLU A 194 13.71 -12.72 29.32
C GLU A 194 13.07 -14.09 29.03
N GLY A 195 12.23 -14.17 27.99
CA GLY A 195 11.52 -15.40 27.60
C GLY A 195 12.40 -16.47 26.96
N SER A 196 11.84 -17.67 26.71
CA SER A 196 12.50 -18.73 25.94
C SER A 196 12.68 -18.38 24.45
N SER A 197 11.90 -17.42 23.95
CA SER A 197 11.98 -16.90 22.58
C SER A 197 11.69 -15.39 22.56
N GLY A 198 11.98 -14.74 21.43
CA GLY A 198 11.65 -13.33 21.20
C GLY A 198 12.42 -12.71 20.03
N THR A 199 12.14 -11.44 19.77
CA THR A 199 12.87 -10.63 18.78
C THR A 199 13.12 -9.23 19.33
N LEU A 200 14.34 -8.73 19.13
CA LEU A 200 14.74 -7.35 19.42
C LEU A 200 15.30 -6.71 18.15
N VAL A 201 14.58 -5.73 17.60
CA VAL A 201 15.06 -4.89 16.49
C VAL A 201 15.54 -3.55 17.05
N ILE A 202 16.78 -3.17 16.72
CA ILE A 202 17.37 -1.89 17.11
C ILE A 202 17.69 -1.11 15.83
N ILE A 203 17.01 0.01 15.64
CA ILE A 203 17.26 0.96 14.55
C ILE A 203 18.06 2.13 15.11
N TYR A 204 19.12 2.52 14.41
CA TYR A 204 20.01 3.60 14.82
C TYR A 204 20.48 4.42 13.61
N ASN A 205 21.31 5.43 13.87
CA ASN A 205 21.65 6.47 12.91
C ASN A 205 20.39 7.06 12.25
N LEU A 206 19.50 7.58 13.12
CA LEU A 206 18.16 8.04 12.78
C LEU A 206 18.21 9.15 11.72
N LYS A 207 17.13 9.27 10.93
CA LYS A 207 16.98 10.38 9.98
C LYS A 207 16.81 11.70 10.75
N LEU A 208 17.41 12.75 10.21
CA LEU A 208 17.38 14.11 10.77
C LEU A 208 16.61 15.04 9.83
N MET A 209 15.96 16.04 10.42
CA MET A 209 15.43 17.20 9.71
C MET A 209 16.56 18.18 9.33
N ASP A 210 16.25 19.21 8.53
CA ASP A 210 17.22 20.27 8.17
C ASP A 210 17.75 21.04 9.40
N THR A 211 16.98 21.07 10.49
CA THR A 211 17.40 21.60 11.81
C THR A 211 18.46 20.75 12.50
N ARG A 212 18.80 19.57 11.96
CA ARG A 212 19.67 18.52 12.52
C ARG A 212 19.12 17.75 13.71
N GLU A 213 17.88 18.05 14.13
CA GLU A 213 17.15 17.25 15.10
C GLU A 213 16.52 16.00 14.45
N PRO A 214 16.31 14.89 15.19
CA PRO A 214 15.63 13.71 14.68
C PRO A 214 14.17 13.99 14.31
N GLU A 215 13.63 13.29 13.30
CA GLU A 215 12.22 13.42 12.89
C GLU A 215 11.21 12.96 13.98
N LEU A 216 11.70 12.18 14.96
CA LEU A 216 10.93 11.65 16.08
C LEU A 216 11.38 12.35 17.36
N ASP A 217 10.43 12.92 18.09
CA ASP A 217 10.64 13.57 19.38
C ASP A 217 10.25 12.61 20.51
N VAL A 218 11.21 12.33 21.40
CA VAL A 218 11.07 11.48 22.58
C VAL A 218 11.36 12.24 23.88
N GLU A 219 11.64 13.54 23.79
CA GLU A 219 12.00 14.39 24.94
C GLU A 219 10.80 15.23 25.44
N THR A 220 9.89 15.66 24.56
CA THR A 220 8.70 16.46 24.97
C THR A 220 7.72 15.67 25.83
N ASP A 221 7.51 14.37 25.55
CA ASP A 221 6.73 13.46 26.37
C ASP A 221 7.47 12.13 26.53
N HIS A 222 8.05 11.90 27.71
CA HIS A 222 8.78 10.67 28.04
C HIS A 222 7.91 9.40 28.09
N GLN A 223 6.59 9.51 27.87
CA GLN A 223 5.70 8.35 27.69
C GLN A 223 5.32 8.12 26.22
N ASP A 224 5.74 8.96 25.28
CA ASP A 224 5.33 8.89 23.87
C ASP A 224 6.53 8.88 22.89
N ILE A 225 6.21 8.78 21.62
CA ILE A 225 7.08 9.10 20.49
C ILE A 225 6.26 10.04 19.60
N LEU A 226 6.65 11.31 19.55
CA LEU A 226 5.95 12.34 18.81
C LEU A 226 6.62 12.57 17.44
N MET A 227 5.86 13.09 16.48
CA MET A 227 6.43 13.74 15.30
C MET A 227 7.03 15.09 15.71
N ALA A 228 8.30 15.32 15.38
CA ALA A 228 8.98 16.57 15.68
C ALA A 228 8.41 17.75 14.86
N GLY A 229 8.56 18.97 15.39
CA GLY A 229 8.09 20.21 14.77
C GLY A 229 6.87 20.86 15.44
N THR A 230 6.50 22.05 15.00
CA THR A 230 5.38 22.83 15.55
C THR A 230 4.03 22.22 15.15
N PRO A 231 3.11 21.95 16.08
CA PRO A 231 1.78 21.45 15.75
C PRO A 231 0.97 22.52 15.00
N SER A 232 0.51 22.20 13.80
CA SER A 232 -0.53 22.97 13.12
C SER A 232 -1.92 22.64 13.69
N GLU A 233 -2.81 23.62 13.65
CA GLU A 233 -4.18 23.46 14.13
C GLU A 233 -4.95 22.42 13.29
N GLY A 234 -5.78 21.60 13.93
CA GLY A 234 -6.57 20.56 13.26
C GLY A 234 -5.83 19.25 12.96
N VAL A 235 -4.53 19.13 13.25
CA VAL A 235 -3.79 17.86 13.13
C VAL A 235 -4.38 16.82 14.09
N LYS A 236 -4.75 15.66 13.53
CA LYS A 236 -5.36 14.55 14.29
C LYS A 236 -4.32 13.88 15.19
N PRO A 237 -4.67 13.46 16.43
CA PRO A 237 -3.71 12.95 17.40
C PRO A 237 -2.81 11.82 16.86
N GLU A 238 -3.39 10.89 16.11
CA GLU A 238 -2.76 9.71 15.50
C GLU A 238 -1.73 10.06 14.41
N ARG A 239 -1.70 11.31 13.92
CA ARG A 239 -0.69 11.81 12.99
C ARG A 239 0.50 12.48 13.69
N ARG A 240 0.41 12.72 15.01
CA ARG A 240 1.46 13.36 15.81
C ARG A 240 1.98 12.51 16.96
N SER A 241 1.12 11.70 17.59
CA SER A 241 1.44 10.83 18.73
C SER A 241 1.42 9.36 18.31
N PHE A 242 2.54 8.66 18.48
CA PHE A 242 2.60 7.24 18.20
C PHE A 242 1.76 6.44 19.21
N ARG A 243 1.67 6.89 20.47
CA ARG A 243 0.76 6.34 21.48
C ARG A 243 -0.71 6.43 21.08
N ALA A 244 -1.15 7.53 20.46
CA ALA A 244 -2.49 7.65 19.90
C ALA A 244 -2.69 6.69 18.71
N TYR A 245 -1.76 6.67 17.75
CA TYR A 245 -1.83 5.80 16.58
C TYR A 245 -1.84 4.31 16.95
N ALA A 246 -0.91 3.87 17.79
CA ALA A 246 -0.80 2.50 18.28
C ALA A 246 -2.05 2.05 19.05
N ALA A 247 -2.77 2.97 19.72
CA ALA A 247 -3.99 2.65 20.43
C ALA A 247 -5.15 2.23 19.50
N VAL A 248 -5.17 2.69 18.25
CA VAL A 248 -6.20 2.39 17.24
C VAL A 248 -5.67 1.63 16.03
N LEU A 249 -4.40 1.20 16.05
CA LEU A 249 -3.75 0.51 14.93
C LEU A 249 -4.45 -0.82 14.55
N TYR A 250 -5.15 -1.44 15.49
CA TYR A 250 -5.84 -2.71 15.31
C TYR A 250 -7.29 -2.67 15.80
N ILE A 251 -8.21 -3.23 14.99
CA ILE A 251 -9.65 -3.25 15.31
C ILE A 251 -9.98 -4.14 16.52
N ASP A 252 -9.28 -5.28 16.65
CA ASP A 252 -9.23 -6.10 17.86
C ASP A 252 -7.77 -6.15 18.36
N PRO A 253 -7.41 -5.32 19.36
CA PRO A 253 -6.10 -5.36 20.00
C PRO A 253 -6.04 -6.55 20.97
N ARG A 254 -4.91 -7.27 20.94
CA ARG A 254 -4.63 -8.44 21.81
C ARG A 254 -3.23 -8.36 22.38
N MET A 255 -2.23 -8.27 21.51
CA MET A 255 -0.85 -7.91 21.88
C MET A 255 -0.86 -6.58 22.65
N ARG A 256 -0.23 -6.56 23.81
CA ARG A 256 -0.02 -5.34 24.60
C ARG A 256 1.10 -4.53 23.93
N ILE A 257 0.92 -3.23 23.81
CA ILE A 257 1.95 -2.32 23.32
C ILE A 257 2.42 -1.47 24.50
N PHE A 258 3.72 -1.37 24.71
CA PHE A 258 4.34 -0.43 25.63
C PHE A 258 5.18 0.56 24.82
N ILE A 259 5.09 1.85 25.15
CA ILE A 259 5.91 2.93 24.58
C ILE A 259 6.65 3.58 25.74
N GLN A 260 7.97 3.65 25.66
CA GLN A 260 8.85 4.16 26.74
C GLN A 260 8.58 3.48 28.10
N GLY A 261 8.39 2.16 28.09
CA GLY A 261 8.04 1.37 29.29
C GLY A 261 6.60 1.54 29.79
N HIS A 262 5.83 2.50 29.26
CA HIS A 262 4.47 2.79 29.69
C HIS A 262 3.44 2.14 28.75
N LYS A 263 2.48 1.40 29.29
CA LYS A 263 1.47 0.67 28.50
C LYS A 263 0.61 1.61 27.66
N VAL A 264 0.40 1.27 26.40
CA VAL A 264 -0.55 1.95 25.53
C VAL A 264 -1.95 1.43 25.82
N ARG A 265 -2.88 2.33 26.12
CA ARG A 265 -4.30 1.99 26.27
C ARG A 265 -4.93 1.86 24.89
N THR A 266 -4.75 0.69 24.29
CA THR A 266 -5.42 0.29 23.06
C THR A 266 -6.93 0.38 23.20
N LYS A 267 -7.64 0.59 22.09
CA LYS A 267 -9.09 0.81 22.07
C LYS A 267 -9.71 0.07 20.88
N ARG A 268 -10.78 -0.66 21.14
CA ARG A 268 -11.71 -1.07 20.08
C ARG A 268 -12.63 0.11 19.81
N LEU A 269 -12.50 0.78 18.66
CA LEU A 269 -13.24 2.03 18.38
C LEU A 269 -14.76 1.88 18.55
N SER A 270 -15.33 0.71 18.23
CA SER A 270 -16.76 0.40 18.47
C SER A 270 -17.20 0.48 19.93
N CYS A 271 -16.28 0.35 20.89
CA CYS A 271 -16.53 0.52 22.32
C CYS A 271 -16.53 1.98 22.78
N CYS A 272 -15.95 2.90 22.00
CA CYS A 272 -15.66 4.27 22.43
C CYS A 272 -16.67 5.31 21.92
N LEU A 273 -17.82 4.86 21.42
CA LEU A 273 -18.79 5.70 20.71
C LEU A 273 -20.17 5.61 21.36
N TYR A 274 -20.91 6.71 21.31
CA TYR A 274 -22.31 6.77 21.67
C TYR A 274 -23.19 6.04 20.64
N LYS A 275 -24.08 5.17 21.15
CA LYS A 275 -25.04 4.36 20.38
C LYS A 275 -24.45 3.75 19.10
N PRO A 276 -23.46 2.85 19.24
CA PRO A 276 -22.89 2.14 18.12
C PRO A 276 -23.95 1.19 17.50
N ARG A 277 -24.04 1.17 16.18
CA ARG A 277 -24.91 0.27 15.40
C ARG A 277 -24.11 -0.41 14.31
N VAL A 278 -24.47 -1.66 13.99
CA VAL A 278 -23.86 -2.42 12.90
C VAL A 278 -24.82 -2.53 11.71
N TYR A 279 -24.32 -2.41 10.49
CA TYR A 279 -25.05 -2.63 9.25
C TYR A 279 -24.31 -3.67 8.42
N LYS A 280 -25.05 -4.61 7.83
CA LYS A 280 -24.51 -5.67 6.98
C LYS A 280 -24.57 -5.25 5.52
N TYR A 281 -23.40 -5.17 4.90
CA TYR A 281 -23.25 -4.83 3.49
C TYR A 281 -22.82 -6.06 2.68
N THR A 282 -23.74 -6.62 1.89
CA THR A 282 -23.46 -7.74 1.00
C THR A 282 -22.56 -7.29 -0.15
N SER A 283 -21.34 -7.84 -0.25
CA SER A 283 -20.38 -7.49 -1.28
C SER A 283 -20.38 -8.51 -2.42
N THR A 284 -20.77 -8.07 -3.62
CA THR A 284 -20.71 -8.89 -4.85
C THR A 284 -19.28 -9.33 -5.15
N ARG A 285 -18.31 -8.40 -5.07
CA ARG A 285 -16.88 -8.68 -5.25
C ARG A 285 -16.34 -9.73 -4.27
N PHE A 286 -16.75 -9.66 -2.99
CA PHE A 286 -16.37 -10.67 -2.00
C PHE A 286 -16.88 -12.06 -2.39
N LYS A 287 -18.16 -12.16 -2.81
CA LYS A 287 -18.75 -13.41 -3.28
C LYS A 287 -18.03 -13.95 -4.53
N THR A 288 -17.89 -13.16 -5.58
CA THR A 288 -17.28 -13.59 -6.85
C THR A 288 -15.83 -14.05 -6.68
N ARG A 289 -15.01 -13.37 -5.86
CA ARG A 289 -13.64 -13.80 -5.61
C ARG A 289 -13.55 -15.05 -4.72
N ALA A 290 -14.47 -15.24 -3.78
CA ALA A 290 -14.56 -16.49 -3.02
C ALA A 290 -14.93 -17.69 -3.91
N GLU A 291 -15.86 -17.50 -4.85
CA GLU A 291 -16.21 -18.51 -5.87
C GLU A 291 -15.02 -18.87 -6.78
N GLN A 292 -14.20 -17.88 -7.17
CA GLN A 292 -12.98 -18.10 -7.95
C GLN A 292 -11.93 -18.92 -7.18
N GLU A 293 -11.69 -18.61 -5.91
CA GLU A 293 -10.74 -19.36 -5.07
C GLU A 293 -11.21 -20.78 -4.76
N VAL A 294 -12.53 -21.02 -4.64
CA VAL A 294 -13.10 -22.38 -4.56
C VAL A 294 -12.89 -23.15 -5.87
N LYS A 295 -13.23 -22.56 -7.03
CA LYS A 295 -13.04 -23.20 -8.35
C LYS A 295 -11.58 -23.58 -8.60
N LYS A 296 -10.64 -22.74 -8.17
CA LYS A 296 -9.20 -22.98 -8.25
C LYS A 296 -8.75 -24.12 -7.32
N ALA A 297 -9.26 -24.18 -6.10
CA ALA A 297 -8.98 -25.29 -5.18
C ALA A 297 -9.55 -26.62 -5.70
N ASP A 298 -10.77 -26.60 -6.27
CA ASP A 298 -11.42 -27.74 -6.91
C ASP A 298 -10.63 -28.30 -8.10
N HIS A 299 -10.16 -27.43 -8.99
CA HIS A 299 -9.31 -27.84 -10.10
C HIS A 299 -7.98 -28.46 -9.62
N LEU A 300 -7.33 -27.86 -8.61
CA LEU A 300 -6.09 -28.39 -8.05
C LEU A 300 -6.28 -29.73 -7.31
N ALA A 301 -7.41 -29.91 -6.61
CA ALA A 301 -7.74 -31.17 -5.96
C ALA A 301 -8.01 -32.28 -6.98
N LYS A 302 -8.73 -31.99 -8.07
CA LYS A 302 -8.97 -32.94 -9.17
C LYS A 302 -7.68 -33.39 -9.85
N ILE A 303 -6.77 -32.46 -10.18
CA ILE A 303 -5.46 -32.79 -10.76
C ILE A 303 -4.62 -33.66 -9.79
N ALA A 304 -4.65 -33.36 -8.49
CA ALA A 304 -3.91 -34.16 -7.50
C ALA A 304 -4.50 -35.58 -7.38
N GLU A 305 -5.84 -35.71 -7.36
CA GLU A 305 -6.56 -36.97 -7.31
C GLU A 305 -6.35 -37.84 -8.56
N GLU A 306 -6.29 -37.22 -9.75
CA GLU A 306 -5.94 -37.91 -11.00
C GLU A 306 -4.51 -38.44 -10.97
N LYS A 307 -3.54 -37.63 -10.53
CA LYS A 307 -2.14 -38.05 -10.37
C LYS A 307 -1.95 -39.15 -9.33
N ALA A 308 -2.67 -39.08 -8.21
CA ALA A 308 -2.64 -40.12 -7.18
C ALA A 308 -3.17 -41.45 -7.74
N ARG A 309 -4.35 -41.46 -8.38
CA ARG A 309 -4.91 -42.66 -9.01
C ARG A 309 -4.04 -43.23 -10.14
N GLU A 310 -3.42 -42.36 -10.94
CA GLU A 310 -2.48 -42.79 -11.98
C GLU A 310 -1.23 -43.47 -11.37
N ALA A 311 -0.67 -42.89 -10.30
CA ALA A 311 0.50 -43.45 -9.62
C ALA A 311 0.19 -44.78 -8.91
N GLU A 312 -0.96 -44.89 -8.25
CA GLU A 312 -1.45 -46.14 -7.64
C GLU A 312 -1.68 -47.22 -8.69
N SER A 313 -2.35 -46.90 -9.80
CA SER A 313 -2.56 -47.83 -10.91
C SER A 313 -1.24 -48.31 -11.53
N LYS A 314 -0.27 -47.40 -11.73
CA LYS A 314 1.09 -47.76 -12.16
C LYS A 314 1.81 -48.67 -11.16
N SER A 315 1.65 -48.40 -9.86
CA SER A 315 2.24 -49.22 -8.79
C SER A 315 1.68 -50.64 -8.79
N LEU A 316 0.35 -50.78 -8.83
CA LEU A 316 -0.34 -52.08 -8.89
C LEU A 316 -0.02 -52.84 -10.19
N SER A 317 0.04 -52.14 -11.33
CA SER A 317 0.45 -52.73 -12.60
C SER A 317 1.91 -53.21 -12.60
N LEU A 318 2.80 -52.49 -11.91
CA LEU A 318 4.20 -52.89 -11.76
C LEU A 318 4.33 -54.11 -10.84
N GLU A 319 3.58 -54.13 -9.73
CA GLU A 319 3.51 -55.27 -8.81
C GLU A 319 3.05 -56.55 -9.53
N ALA A 320 1.95 -56.46 -10.29
CA ALA A 320 1.43 -57.57 -11.08
C ALA A 320 2.37 -58.04 -12.21
N LYS A 321 3.24 -57.17 -12.74
CA LYS A 321 4.25 -57.51 -13.75
C LYS A 321 5.50 -58.17 -13.18
N LEU A 322 5.86 -57.83 -11.93
CA LEU A 322 7.03 -58.36 -11.26
C LEU A 322 6.77 -59.74 -10.63
N GLY A 323 5.55 -59.98 -10.12
CA GLY A 323 5.17 -61.27 -9.55
C GLY A 323 6.14 -61.74 -8.46
N ASP A 324 6.71 -62.93 -8.64
CA ASP A 324 7.70 -63.52 -7.72
C ASP A 324 9.17 -63.09 -8.01
N ASP A 325 9.42 -62.04 -8.82
CA ASP A 325 10.80 -61.57 -9.04
C ASP A 325 11.44 -61.04 -7.75
N LEU A 326 12.33 -61.85 -7.18
CA LEU A 326 13.07 -61.54 -5.95
C LEU A 326 14.27 -60.63 -6.18
N SER A 327 14.54 -60.17 -7.41
CA SER A 327 15.69 -59.33 -7.73
C SER A 327 15.70 -58.02 -6.94
N LYS A 328 16.89 -57.61 -6.52
CA LYS A 328 17.08 -56.41 -5.69
C LYS A 328 16.60 -55.14 -6.40
N GLU A 329 16.77 -55.07 -7.71
CA GLU A 329 16.43 -53.90 -8.53
C GLU A 329 14.90 -53.77 -8.71
N SER A 330 14.21 -54.86 -9.02
CA SER A 330 12.74 -54.88 -9.12
C SER A 330 12.07 -54.51 -7.80
N ARG A 331 12.58 -55.03 -6.66
CA ARG A 331 12.09 -54.65 -5.32
C ARG A 331 12.29 -53.16 -5.01
N ILE A 332 13.42 -52.57 -5.39
CA ILE A 332 13.67 -51.13 -5.23
C ILE A 332 12.73 -50.31 -6.13
N MET A 333 12.51 -50.74 -7.38
CA MET A 333 11.63 -50.06 -8.33
C MET A 333 10.17 -50.09 -7.86
N LEU A 334 9.67 -51.24 -7.43
CA LEU A 334 8.32 -51.41 -6.89
C LEU A 334 8.12 -50.55 -5.63
N ARG A 335 9.05 -50.62 -4.67
CA ARG A 335 8.96 -49.82 -3.45
C ARG A 335 8.96 -48.31 -3.75
N LYS A 336 9.78 -47.85 -4.69
CA LYS A 336 9.79 -46.45 -5.15
C LYS A 336 8.47 -46.03 -5.80
N ALA A 337 7.81 -46.93 -6.54
CA ALA A 337 6.48 -46.68 -7.10
C ALA A 337 5.40 -46.61 -6.01
N GLN A 338 5.41 -47.55 -5.06
CA GLN A 338 4.49 -47.59 -3.92
C GLN A 338 4.65 -46.35 -3.01
N GLU A 339 5.88 -45.97 -2.64
CA GLU A 339 6.18 -44.78 -1.86
C GLU A 339 5.79 -43.49 -2.61
N GLY A 340 6.04 -43.42 -3.91
CA GLY A 340 5.61 -42.30 -4.77
C GLY A 340 4.08 -42.16 -4.86
N ALA A 341 3.36 -43.27 -5.01
CA ALA A 341 1.90 -43.31 -4.99
C ALA A 341 1.34 -42.85 -3.63
N MET A 342 1.88 -43.36 -2.52
CA MET A 342 1.48 -42.97 -1.17
C MET A 342 1.70 -41.46 -0.91
N MET A 343 2.80 -40.89 -1.41
CA MET A 343 3.07 -39.45 -1.28
C MET A 343 2.08 -38.61 -2.11
N LEU A 344 1.74 -39.02 -3.34
CA LEU A 344 0.75 -38.33 -4.17
C LEU A 344 -0.67 -38.46 -3.60
N ARG A 345 -1.03 -39.61 -3.01
CA ARG A 345 -2.30 -39.82 -2.29
C ARG A 345 -2.45 -38.84 -1.12
N ARG A 346 -1.42 -38.72 -0.27
CA ARG A 346 -1.39 -37.71 0.81
C ARG A 346 -1.50 -36.29 0.29
N GLU A 347 -0.84 -35.95 -0.84
CA GLU A 347 -1.01 -34.62 -1.43
C GLU A 347 -2.46 -34.38 -1.90
N ALA A 348 -3.09 -35.35 -2.57
CA ALA A 348 -4.47 -35.28 -3.02
C ALA A 348 -5.46 -35.08 -1.86
N GLU A 349 -5.29 -35.85 -0.77
CA GLU A 349 -6.08 -35.70 0.47
C GLU A 349 -5.94 -34.28 1.06
N VAL A 350 -4.73 -33.74 1.14
CA VAL A 350 -4.50 -32.36 1.61
C VAL A 350 -5.16 -31.32 0.68
N LYS A 351 -5.08 -31.47 -0.65
CA LYS A 351 -5.77 -30.56 -1.58
C LYS A 351 -7.30 -30.66 -1.43
N LYS A 352 -7.83 -31.87 -1.23
CA LYS A 352 -9.26 -32.11 -1.01
C LYS A 352 -9.74 -31.47 0.29
N MET A 353 -9.04 -31.63 1.41
CA MET A 353 -9.38 -30.95 2.67
C MET A 353 -9.39 -29.41 2.53
N ILE A 354 -8.45 -28.84 1.78
CA ILE A 354 -8.41 -27.39 1.49
C ILE A 354 -9.63 -26.97 0.64
N GLN A 355 -10.00 -27.77 -0.37
CA GLN A 355 -11.17 -27.53 -1.21
C GLN A 355 -12.47 -27.58 -0.41
N GLU A 356 -12.66 -28.59 0.45
CA GLU A 356 -13.83 -28.75 1.29
C GLU A 356 -13.95 -27.62 2.31
N SER A 357 -12.83 -27.20 2.91
CA SER A 357 -12.75 -26.05 3.82
C SER A 357 -13.19 -24.75 3.12
N LYS A 358 -12.65 -24.44 1.94
CA LYS A 358 -13.05 -23.26 1.15
C LYS A 358 -14.51 -23.35 0.69
N GLN A 359 -14.98 -24.53 0.30
CA GLN A 359 -16.37 -24.77 -0.10
C GLN A 359 -17.35 -24.58 1.07
N LYS A 360 -16.95 -24.91 2.30
CA LYS A 360 -17.69 -24.61 3.53
C LYS A 360 -17.69 -23.12 3.81
N ALA A 361 -16.52 -22.46 3.78
CA ALA A 361 -16.39 -21.02 3.99
C ALA A 361 -17.18 -20.20 2.95
N LEU A 362 -17.32 -20.68 1.71
CA LEU A 362 -18.14 -20.02 0.68
C LEU A 362 -19.63 -19.94 1.06
N LYS A 363 -20.16 -20.89 1.85
CA LYS A 363 -21.56 -20.88 2.32
C LYS A 363 -21.85 -19.79 3.34
N GLU A 364 -20.83 -19.23 3.99
CA GLU A 364 -20.98 -18.14 4.95
C GLU A 364 -21.35 -16.82 4.25
N PRO A 365 -22.15 -15.92 4.87
CA PRO A 365 -22.50 -14.63 4.27
C PRO A 365 -21.27 -13.81 3.86
N LYS A 366 -21.21 -13.37 2.60
CA LYS A 366 -20.11 -12.58 2.04
C LYS A 366 -20.36 -11.09 2.25
N GLU A 367 -20.35 -10.71 3.52
CA GLU A 367 -20.77 -9.39 4.01
C GLU A 367 -19.64 -8.66 4.73
N LEU A 368 -19.61 -7.34 4.56
CA LEU A 368 -18.84 -6.44 5.41
C LEU A 368 -19.74 -5.91 6.52
N SER A 369 -19.18 -5.69 7.72
CA SER A 369 -19.90 -5.12 8.85
C SER A 369 -19.47 -3.66 9.03
N PHE A 370 -20.34 -2.72 8.66
CA PHE A 370 -20.11 -1.29 8.91
C PHE A 370 -20.64 -0.95 10.30
N ILE A 371 -19.79 -0.47 11.19
CA ILE A 371 -20.16 -0.04 12.54
C ILE A 371 -20.11 1.49 12.59
N PHE A 372 -21.19 2.14 12.97
CA PHE A 372 -21.26 3.60 13.13
C PHE A 372 -21.62 3.98 14.56
N GLY A 373 -21.01 5.02 15.09
CA GLY A 373 -21.29 5.56 16.43
C GLY A 373 -20.87 7.02 16.54
N VAL A 374 -21.42 7.79 17.49
CA VAL A 374 -21.06 9.22 17.66
C VAL A 374 -19.92 9.37 18.66
N SER A 375 -18.87 10.08 18.27
CA SER A 375 -17.79 10.53 19.17
C SER A 375 -18.26 11.73 20.00
N ILE A 376 -18.87 11.46 21.17
CA ILE A 376 -19.34 12.53 22.06
C ILE A 376 -18.22 13.15 22.90
N GLU A 377 -17.09 12.47 23.10
CA GLU A 377 -15.93 13.06 23.81
C GLU A 377 -15.14 14.05 22.93
N GLN A 378 -15.04 13.80 21.62
CA GLN A 378 -14.30 14.66 20.66
C GLN A 378 -15.01 14.66 19.29
N ARG A 379 -15.92 15.63 19.07
CA ARG A 379 -16.82 15.68 17.90
C ARG A 379 -16.15 16.03 16.55
N ASP A 380 -14.91 16.50 16.58
CA ASP A 380 -14.11 16.80 15.39
C ASP A 380 -13.24 15.60 14.95
N LEU A 381 -13.13 14.58 15.80
CA LEU A 381 -12.44 13.31 15.51
C LEU A 381 -13.41 12.29 14.91
N ASP A 382 -14.01 12.66 13.79
CA ASP A 382 -15.07 11.92 13.11
C ASP A 382 -14.69 11.54 11.66
N GLY A 383 -15.40 10.57 11.07
CA GLY A 383 -15.06 9.98 9.78
C GLY A 383 -14.79 8.47 9.86
N MET A 384 -14.42 7.87 8.73
CA MET A 384 -14.29 6.42 8.59
C MET A 384 -12.88 5.94 8.92
N PHE A 385 -12.81 4.86 9.70
CA PHE A 385 -11.63 4.04 9.95
C PHE A 385 -11.78 2.72 9.20
N VAL A 386 -10.95 2.54 8.17
CA VAL A 386 -10.97 1.38 7.28
C VAL A 386 -9.78 0.51 7.62
N TYR A 387 -10.07 -0.66 8.18
CA TYR A 387 -9.10 -1.69 8.50
C TYR A 387 -9.04 -2.73 7.37
N ASN A 388 -7.90 -3.39 7.22
CA ASN A 388 -7.69 -4.51 6.33
C ASN A 388 -7.05 -5.66 7.11
N CYS A 389 -7.74 -6.80 7.17
CA CYS A 389 -7.36 -7.94 8.02
C CYS A 389 -6.92 -7.47 9.43
N SER A 390 -7.79 -6.66 10.03
CA SER A 390 -7.68 -6.06 11.37
C SER A 390 -6.59 -5.00 11.57
N ARG A 391 -5.83 -4.61 10.54
CA ARG A 391 -4.85 -3.50 10.55
C ARG A 391 -5.44 -2.22 9.98
N LEU A 392 -5.32 -1.10 10.68
CA LEU A 392 -5.78 0.21 10.19
C LEU A 392 -5.01 0.63 8.93
N ILE A 393 -5.72 0.97 7.85
CA ILE A 393 -5.13 1.46 6.59
C ILE A 393 -5.47 2.95 6.38
N LYS A 394 -6.73 3.33 6.59
CA LYS A 394 -7.23 4.71 6.40
C LYS A 394 -8.01 5.16 7.64
N MET A 395 -7.85 6.42 8.04
CA MET A 395 -8.45 7.00 9.25
C MET A 395 -9.05 8.39 8.95
N TYR A 396 -10.11 8.77 9.66
CA TYR A 396 -10.81 10.06 9.49
C TYR A 396 -11.33 10.37 8.07
N GLU A 397 -11.52 9.34 7.24
CA GLU A 397 -11.96 9.51 5.86
C GLU A 397 -13.42 9.96 5.82
N LYS A 398 -13.70 11.14 5.24
CA LYS A 398 -15.07 11.67 5.16
C LYS A 398 -15.86 10.99 4.04
N THR A 399 -17.13 10.69 4.28
CA THR A 399 -18.03 10.12 3.27
C THR A 399 -19.48 10.54 3.47
N GLY A 400 -20.29 10.42 2.42
CA GLY A 400 -21.71 10.78 2.43
C GLY A 400 -21.93 12.22 2.92
N PRO A 401 -22.92 12.48 3.81
CA PRO A 401 -23.24 13.82 4.28
C PRO A 401 -22.08 14.59 4.96
N GLN A 402 -21.03 13.91 5.42
CA GLN A 402 -19.85 14.57 6.00
C GLN A 402 -19.04 15.37 4.98
N LEU A 403 -19.27 15.16 3.67
CA LEU A 403 -18.63 15.92 2.59
C LEU A 403 -19.39 17.21 2.25
N GLU A 404 -20.61 17.40 2.76
CA GLU A 404 -21.52 18.48 2.36
C GLU A 404 -21.36 19.77 3.20
N GLY A 405 -20.39 19.81 4.12
CA GLY A 405 -20.02 21.01 4.89
C GLY A 405 -20.99 21.43 6.00
N GLY A 406 -21.99 20.60 6.33
CA GLY A 406 -22.97 20.85 7.39
C GLY A 406 -22.74 20.06 8.68
N MET A 407 -23.63 20.24 9.67
CA MET A 407 -23.62 19.45 10.92
C MET A 407 -24.16 18.01 10.75
N ALA A 408 -24.69 17.65 9.57
CA ALA A 408 -25.24 16.33 9.30
C ALA A 408 -24.13 15.27 9.32
N CYS A 409 -24.31 14.22 10.13
CA CYS A 409 -23.28 13.19 10.36
C CYS A 409 -21.95 13.70 10.96
N GLY A 410 -21.85 14.99 11.33
CA GLY A 410 -20.70 15.51 12.06
C GLY A 410 -20.58 14.81 13.41
N GLY A 411 -19.35 14.44 13.80
CA GLY A 411 -19.11 13.68 15.03
C GLY A 411 -19.33 12.16 14.89
N VAL A 412 -19.77 11.66 13.73
CA VAL A 412 -19.96 10.20 13.53
C VAL A 412 -18.66 9.54 13.07
N VAL A 413 -18.23 8.54 13.82
CA VAL A 413 -17.15 7.62 13.45
C VAL A 413 -17.74 6.37 12.82
N GLY A 414 -17.19 5.95 11.69
CA GLY A 414 -17.50 4.67 11.04
C GLY A 414 -16.29 3.73 11.11
N VAL A 415 -16.53 2.43 11.26
CA VAL A 415 -15.50 1.40 11.36
C VAL A 415 -15.87 0.21 10.47
N VAL A 416 -14.91 -0.30 9.71
CA VAL A 416 -15.04 -1.53 8.92
C VAL A 416 -13.72 -2.29 8.90
N ASP A 417 -13.77 -3.62 8.96
CA ASP A 417 -12.64 -4.49 8.62
C ASP A 417 -12.92 -5.16 7.26
N VAL A 418 -11.95 -5.06 6.35
CA VAL A 418 -12.06 -5.52 4.96
C VAL A 418 -11.07 -6.66 4.75
N PRO A 419 -11.48 -7.87 4.34
CA PRO A 419 -10.54 -8.96 4.09
C PRO A 419 -9.72 -8.70 2.81
N TYR A 420 -8.50 -9.24 2.74
CA TYR A 420 -7.65 -9.23 1.54
C TYR A 420 -8.38 -9.63 0.25
N LEU A 421 -9.31 -10.57 0.36
CA LEU A 421 -10.11 -11.04 -0.77
C LEU A 421 -10.95 -9.91 -1.41
N VAL A 422 -11.30 -8.84 -0.69
CA VAL A 422 -12.05 -7.69 -1.24
C VAL A 422 -11.11 -6.58 -1.69
N LEU A 423 -10.22 -6.13 -0.79
CA LEU A 423 -9.23 -5.08 -1.04
C LEU A 423 -7.86 -5.52 -0.51
N GLU A 424 -6.82 -5.23 -1.26
CA GLU A 424 -5.42 -5.35 -0.84
C GLU A 424 -4.84 -3.94 -0.62
N PRO A 425 -3.98 -3.73 0.38
CA PRO A 425 -3.32 -2.47 0.63
C PRO A 425 -2.24 -2.18 -0.42
N THR A 426 -1.82 -0.92 -0.47
CA THR A 426 -0.62 -0.45 -1.16
C THR A 426 0.64 -0.87 -0.43
N HIS A 427 1.80 -0.64 -1.06
CA HIS A 427 3.11 -1.07 -0.59
C HIS A 427 3.50 -0.56 0.83
N ASN A 428 3.00 0.61 1.24
CA ASN A 428 3.21 1.19 2.58
C ASN A 428 2.06 0.95 3.57
N LYS A 429 1.03 0.20 3.17
CA LYS A 429 -0.21 -0.05 3.93
C LYS A 429 -0.94 1.21 4.44
N GLN A 430 -0.78 2.36 3.77
CA GLN A 430 -1.51 3.60 4.10
C GLN A 430 -2.63 3.94 3.09
N ASP A 431 -2.79 3.15 2.02
CA ASP A 431 -3.93 3.21 1.09
C ASP A 431 -4.21 1.83 0.47
N PHE A 432 -5.19 1.73 -0.44
CA PHE A 432 -5.60 0.49 -1.11
C PHE A 432 -5.18 0.44 -2.59
N ALA A 433 -4.69 -0.72 -3.04
CA ALA A 433 -4.20 -0.90 -4.41
C ALA A 433 -5.31 -0.76 -5.47
N ASP A 434 -6.55 -1.15 -5.15
CA ASP A 434 -7.71 -0.97 -6.01
C ASP A 434 -8.51 0.27 -5.60
N ALA A 435 -8.04 1.44 -6.05
CA ALA A 435 -8.67 2.72 -5.75
C ALA A 435 -10.11 2.85 -6.30
N LYS A 436 -10.49 2.08 -7.33
CA LYS A 436 -11.86 2.10 -7.89
C LYS A 436 -12.85 1.50 -6.91
N GLU A 437 -12.49 0.35 -6.33
CA GLU A 437 -13.30 -0.35 -5.34
C GLU A 437 -13.24 0.31 -3.97
N TYR A 438 -12.10 0.87 -3.58
CA TYR A 438 -12.02 1.65 -2.34
C TYR A 438 -12.99 2.84 -2.37
N ARG A 439 -13.06 3.57 -3.49
CA ARG A 439 -14.10 4.61 -3.70
C ARG A 439 -15.52 4.03 -3.71
N HIS A 440 -15.73 2.78 -4.15
CA HIS A 440 -17.05 2.14 -4.08
C HIS A 440 -17.45 1.76 -2.66
N LEU A 441 -16.52 1.21 -1.88
CA LEU A 441 -16.67 0.94 -0.44
C LEU A 441 -17.01 2.24 0.30
N LEU A 442 -16.26 3.33 0.07
CA LEU A 442 -16.55 4.62 0.71
C LEU A 442 -17.96 5.14 0.38
N ARG A 443 -18.41 5.06 -0.89
CA ARG A 443 -19.79 5.42 -1.25
C ARG A 443 -20.82 4.57 -0.52
N ALA A 444 -20.64 3.25 -0.49
CA ALA A 444 -21.52 2.35 0.24
C ALA A 444 -21.54 2.69 1.75
N MET A 445 -20.39 2.99 2.36
CA MET A 445 -20.34 3.46 3.75
C MET A 445 -21.09 4.80 3.94
N GLY A 446 -21.01 5.73 2.97
CA GLY A 446 -21.74 7.00 3.00
C GLY A 446 -23.26 6.84 2.96
N GLU A 447 -23.77 5.91 2.13
CA GLU A 447 -25.20 5.55 2.11
C GLU A 447 -25.67 4.99 3.46
N HIS A 448 -24.88 4.09 4.07
CA HIS A 448 -25.22 3.51 5.38
C HIS A 448 -25.04 4.50 6.53
N LEU A 449 -24.10 5.44 6.43
CA LEU A 449 -23.92 6.54 7.37
C LEU A 449 -25.15 7.47 7.39
N ALA A 450 -25.70 7.80 6.23
CA ALA A 450 -26.95 8.56 6.14
C ALA A 450 -28.13 7.80 6.79
N GLN A 451 -28.20 6.47 6.61
CA GLN A 451 -29.18 5.65 7.34
C GLN A 451 -28.94 5.64 8.85
N TYR A 452 -27.68 5.52 9.30
CA TYR A 452 -27.34 5.59 10.72
C TYR A 452 -27.79 6.92 11.34
N TRP A 453 -27.60 8.03 10.63
CA TRP A 453 -28.05 9.34 11.09
C TRP A 453 -29.57 9.41 11.22
N LYS A 454 -30.33 8.90 10.24
CA LYS A 454 -31.80 8.72 10.34
C LYS A 454 -32.16 7.87 11.57
N ASP A 455 -31.56 6.69 11.72
CA ASP A 455 -31.81 5.73 12.79
C ASP A 455 -31.46 6.25 14.20
N SER A 456 -30.50 7.18 14.30
CA SER A 456 -30.08 7.79 15.57
C SER A 456 -31.12 8.71 16.19
N ASN A 457 -32.05 9.23 15.36
CA ASN A 457 -33.03 10.27 15.69
C ASN A 457 -32.42 11.57 16.30
N ILE A 458 -31.12 11.85 16.09
CA ILE A 458 -30.46 13.07 16.59
C ILE A 458 -31.09 14.33 15.96
N ALA A 459 -31.32 14.31 14.65
CA ALA A 459 -31.95 15.42 13.94
C ALA A 459 -33.35 15.77 14.48
N GLN A 460 -34.16 14.76 14.81
CA GLN A 460 -35.51 14.94 15.36
C GLN A 460 -35.51 15.57 16.77
N LYS A 461 -34.45 15.34 17.55
CA LYS A 461 -34.27 15.96 18.89
C LYS A 461 -33.68 17.37 18.84
N GLY A 462 -33.20 17.80 17.68
CA GLY A 462 -32.44 19.03 17.47
C GLY A 462 -30.94 18.81 17.68
N ILE A 463 -30.16 18.98 16.59
CA ILE A 463 -28.71 18.70 16.57
C ILE A 463 -27.95 19.55 17.59
N VAL A 464 -28.29 20.84 17.72
CA VAL A 464 -27.65 21.76 18.68
C VAL A 464 -27.91 21.29 20.11
N LYS A 465 -29.18 21.05 20.47
CA LYS A 465 -29.58 20.58 21.81
C LYS A 465 -28.89 19.26 22.21
N PHE A 466 -28.70 18.35 21.25
CA PHE A 466 -27.96 17.10 21.47
C PHE A 466 -26.49 17.37 21.86
N TRP A 467 -25.82 18.31 21.20
CA TRP A 467 -24.43 18.65 21.53
C TRP A 467 -24.31 19.48 22.82
N ASP A 468 -25.28 20.35 23.11
CA ASP A 468 -25.39 21.08 24.37
C ASP A 468 -25.51 20.13 25.58
N GLU A 469 -26.29 19.04 25.44
CA GLU A 469 -26.48 18.02 26.48
C GLU A 469 -25.16 17.35 26.90
N PHE A 470 -24.20 17.23 25.99
CA PHE A 470 -22.86 16.66 26.24
C PHE A 470 -21.79 17.72 26.56
N GLY A 471 -22.16 19.00 26.59
CA GLY A 471 -21.34 20.11 27.06
C GLY A 471 -20.60 20.89 25.97
N TYR A 472 -20.98 20.77 24.70
CA TYR A 472 -20.36 21.56 23.62
C TYR A 472 -20.96 22.98 23.53
N LEU A 473 -20.69 23.79 24.56
CA LEU A 473 -21.20 25.16 24.70
C LEU A 473 -20.54 26.18 23.75
N SER A 474 -19.45 25.79 23.08
CA SER A 474 -18.73 26.63 22.12
C SER A 474 -19.34 26.52 20.71
N ALA A 475 -19.47 27.68 20.05
CA ALA A 475 -19.87 27.78 18.65
C ALA A 475 -18.83 27.16 17.69
N SER A 476 -17.56 27.06 18.09
CA SER A 476 -16.52 26.42 17.28
C SER A 476 -16.63 24.90 17.33
N TRP A 477 -16.70 24.25 16.17
CA TRP A 477 -16.86 22.79 16.07
C TRP A 477 -15.68 22.03 16.69
N SER A 478 -14.44 22.54 16.51
CA SER A 478 -13.21 21.95 17.03
C SER A 478 -12.97 22.15 18.53
N SER A 479 -13.80 22.95 19.21
CA SER A 479 -13.70 23.13 20.66
C SER A 479 -14.08 21.85 21.40
N LEU A 480 -13.26 21.47 22.38
CA LEU A 480 -13.55 20.39 23.32
C LEU A 480 -14.85 20.67 24.13
N PRO A 481 -15.58 19.63 24.56
CA PRO A 481 -16.74 19.80 25.41
C PRO A 481 -16.35 20.23 26.83
N SER A 482 -17.28 20.86 27.54
CA SER A 482 -17.11 21.31 28.91
C SER A 482 -16.63 20.18 29.84
N ALA A 483 -15.65 20.54 30.67
CA ALA A 483 -15.02 19.68 31.67
C ALA A 483 -15.77 19.66 33.01
N GLU A 484 -16.92 20.35 33.14
CA GLU A 484 -17.74 20.31 34.34
C GLU A 484 -18.24 18.87 34.63
N GLN A 485 -18.31 18.52 35.91
CA GLN A 485 -18.65 17.16 36.35
C GLN A 485 -20.01 16.67 35.83
N ARG A 486 -21.01 17.54 35.65
CA ARG A 486 -22.31 17.16 35.06
C ARG A 486 -22.17 16.61 33.64
N TYR A 487 -21.38 17.25 32.78
CA TYR A 487 -21.20 16.85 31.39
C TYR A 487 -20.29 15.64 31.26
N LYS A 488 -19.20 15.57 32.05
CA LYS A 488 -18.35 14.37 32.14
C LYS A 488 -19.17 13.13 32.55
N ARG A 489 -19.97 13.23 33.61
CA ARG A 489 -20.87 12.15 34.06
C ARG A 489 -21.88 11.77 32.98
N ARG A 490 -22.46 12.74 32.26
CA ARG A 490 -23.42 12.50 31.18
C ARG A 490 -22.79 11.69 30.03
N ARG A 491 -21.58 12.03 29.59
CA ARG A 491 -20.87 11.30 28.53
C ARG A 491 -20.42 9.90 29.00
N ALA A 492 -19.82 9.80 30.19
CA ALA A 492 -19.36 8.54 30.77
C ALA A 492 -20.50 7.54 31.07
N MET A 493 -21.72 8.00 31.27
CA MET A 493 -22.90 7.14 31.44
C MET A 493 -23.32 6.44 30.13
N GLU A 494 -23.02 7.03 28.97
CA GLU A 494 -23.45 6.52 27.66
C GLU A 494 -22.37 5.68 26.94
N ILE A 495 -21.10 5.79 27.35
CA ILE A 495 -19.98 5.01 26.81
C ILE A 495 -19.40 4.10 27.90
N PRO A 496 -19.67 2.77 27.86
CA PRO A 496 -19.12 1.83 28.82
C PRO A 496 -17.59 1.77 28.77
N LEU A 497 -16.94 1.86 29.93
CA LEU A 497 -15.49 1.71 30.02
C LEU A 497 -15.10 0.26 29.78
N THR A 498 -14.32 0.02 28.74
CA THR A 498 -13.71 -1.29 28.45
C THR A 498 -12.21 -1.26 28.71
N ILE A 499 -11.69 -2.34 29.29
CA ILE A 499 -10.29 -2.47 29.70
C ILE A 499 -9.78 -3.89 29.43
N GLN A 500 -8.51 -4.02 29.08
CA GLN A 500 -7.88 -5.31 28.79
C GLN A 500 -7.16 -5.85 30.04
N CYS A 501 -7.44 -7.11 30.40
CA CYS A 501 -6.71 -7.82 31.45
C CYS A 501 -5.25 -8.08 31.04
N ASP A 502 -4.31 -7.64 31.88
CA ASP A 502 -2.88 -7.76 31.61
C ASP A 502 -2.36 -9.22 31.66
N LYS A 503 -3.07 -10.13 32.36
CA LYS A 503 -2.70 -11.55 32.49
C LYS A 503 -3.25 -12.46 31.39
N CYS A 504 -4.51 -12.28 31.00
CA CYS A 504 -5.18 -13.19 30.04
C CYS A 504 -5.58 -12.54 28.73
N LEU A 505 -5.23 -11.26 28.53
CA LEU A 505 -5.49 -10.46 27.31
C LEU A 505 -6.97 -10.33 26.91
N LYS A 506 -7.89 -10.81 27.76
CA LYS A 506 -9.34 -10.68 27.58
C LYS A 506 -9.80 -9.26 27.86
N TRP A 507 -10.75 -8.79 27.07
CA TRP A 507 -11.42 -7.51 27.29
C TRP A 507 -12.57 -7.67 28.28
N ARG A 508 -12.63 -6.77 29.26
CA ARG A 508 -13.70 -6.67 30.25
C ARG A 508 -14.41 -5.32 30.12
N THR A 509 -15.71 -5.32 30.40
CA THR A 509 -16.50 -4.09 30.55
C THR A 509 -16.65 -3.81 32.04
N LEU A 510 -16.34 -2.58 32.47
CA LEU A 510 -16.53 -2.16 33.85
C LEU A 510 -17.93 -1.53 34.01
N PRO A 511 -18.68 -1.88 35.08
CA PRO A 511 -19.97 -1.25 35.36
C PRO A 511 -19.77 0.24 35.67
N PHE A 512 -20.73 1.07 35.23
CA PHE A 512 -20.70 2.50 35.53
C PHE A 512 -20.85 2.74 37.04
N GLN A 513 -19.96 3.57 37.59
CA GLN A 513 -19.99 4.04 38.98
C GLN A 513 -19.72 5.55 38.97
N MET A 514 -20.45 6.31 39.80
CA MET A 514 -20.29 7.78 39.83
C MET A 514 -18.87 8.21 40.23
N ASP A 515 -18.23 7.46 41.13
CA ASP A 515 -16.86 7.69 41.62
C ASP A 515 -15.78 7.13 40.66
N ALA A 516 -16.19 6.47 39.58
CA ALA A 516 -15.29 6.01 38.51
C ALA A 516 -15.13 7.04 37.37
N VAL A 517 -15.92 8.13 37.37
CA VAL A 517 -15.72 9.24 36.44
C VAL A 517 -14.40 9.94 36.78
N ASP A 518 -13.58 10.24 35.76
CA ASP A 518 -12.17 10.68 35.86
C ASP A 518 -11.19 9.68 36.53
N LYS A 519 -11.64 8.49 36.98
CA LYS A 519 -10.77 7.51 37.65
C LYS A 519 -9.77 6.89 36.67
N ARG A 520 -8.48 7.16 36.88
CA ARG A 520 -7.39 6.44 36.20
C ARG A 520 -7.18 5.07 36.85
N TYR A 521 -7.65 4.02 36.18
CA TYR A 521 -7.25 2.63 36.48
C TYR A 521 -5.74 2.45 36.24
N PRO A 522 -5.04 1.55 36.96
CA PRO A 522 -3.63 1.25 36.69
C PRO A 522 -3.46 0.50 35.38
N ASP A 523 -2.28 0.59 34.77
CA ASP A 523 -2.00 -0.07 33.49
C ASP A 523 -1.83 -1.59 33.63
N SER A 524 -1.37 -2.05 34.79
CA SER A 524 -1.28 -3.47 35.20
C SER A 524 -2.63 -4.06 35.64
N TRP A 525 -3.76 -3.56 35.11
CA TRP A 525 -5.10 -4.00 35.50
C TRP A 525 -5.35 -5.48 35.12
N VAL A 526 -5.94 -6.25 36.03
CA VAL A 526 -6.26 -7.67 35.84
C VAL A 526 -7.71 -7.96 36.19
N CYS A 527 -8.28 -9.07 35.70
CA CYS A 527 -9.69 -9.43 35.94
C CYS A 527 -10.11 -9.32 37.41
N LEU A 528 -9.26 -9.71 38.37
CA LEU A 528 -9.56 -9.68 39.81
C LEU A 528 -9.86 -8.27 40.35
N MET A 529 -9.52 -7.23 39.58
CA MET A 529 -9.81 -5.82 39.87
C MET A 529 -11.15 -5.36 39.27
N ASN A 530 -11.94 -6.26 38.69
CA ASN A 530 -13.28 -5.97 38.18
C ASN A 530 -14.31 -6.07 39.32
N PRO A 531 -15.11 -5.04 39.59
CA PRO A 531 -16.22 -5.14 40.56
C PRO A 531 -17.37 -6.05 40.10
N ASP A 532 -17.42 -6.46 38.83
CA ASP A 532 -18.38 -7.44 38.32
C ASP A 532 -17.91 -8.89 38.55
N SER A 533 -18.57 -9.60 39.47
CA SER A 533 -18.29 -10.99 39.86
C SER A 533 -18.55 -12.06 38.77
N THR A 534 -19.14 -11.66 37.63
CA THR A 534 -19.22 -12.53 36.44
C THR A 534 -17.95 -12.44 35.57
N GLN A 535 -17.14 -11.42 35.76
CA GLN A 535 -15.97 -11.06 34.95
C GLN A 535 -14.68 -10.84 35.75
N ASP A 536 -14.72 -11.10 37.06
CA ASP A 536 -13.63 -10.96 38.05
C ASP A 536 -12.46 -11.96 37.87
N ARG A 537 -12.63 -12.96 37.01
CA ARG A 537 -11.67 -14.05 36.85
C ARG A 537 -11.18 -14.23 35.41
N CYS A 538 -10.01 -14.87 35.26
CA CYS A 538 -9.31 -14.94 33.97
C CYS A 538 -9.83 -16.06 33.07
N ASP A 539 -10.37 -17.13 33.64
CA ASP A 539 -11.07 -18.26 33.01
C ASP A 539 -12.40 -17.83 32.38
N ALA A 540 -13.18 -16.97 33.07
CA ALA A 540 -14.48 -16.49 32.59
C ALA A 540 -14.44 -16.04 31.12
N ALA A 541 -15.45 -16.42 30.34
CA ALA A 541 -15.52 -16.14 28.91
C ALA A 541 -15.44 -14.63 28.62
N GLU A 542 -14.88 -14.24 27.47
CA GLU A 542 -14.94 -12.83 27.05
C GLU A 542 -16.34 -12.48 26.52
N GLN A 543 -16.91 -11.40 27.04
CA GLN A 543 -18.20 -10.91 26.58
C GLN A 543 -18.05 -10.28 25.20
N LYS A 544 -18.70 -10.87 24.19
CA LYS A 544 -18.80 -10.27 22.85
C LYS A 544 -19.71 -9.05 22.89
N GLN A 545 -19.34 -7.99 22.16
CA GLN A 545 -20.22 -6.83 22.01
C GLN A 545 -21.40 -7.16 21.10
N ASN A 546 -22.61 -7.14 21.65
CA ASN A 546 -23.85 -7.27 20.88
C ASN A 546 -24.31 -5.88 20.42
N LEU A 547 -23.80 -5.44 19.28
CA LEU A 547 -24.20 -4.17 18.65
C LEU A 547 -25.59 -4.31 17.99
N PRO A 548 -26.53 -3.37 18.22
CA PRO A 548 -27.82 -3.37 17.53
C PRO A 548 -27.63 -3.32 16.00
N CYS A 549 -28.27 -4.24 15.29
CA CYS A 549 -28.23 -4.26 13.83
C CYS A 549 -29.23 -3.24 13.26
N GLY A 550 -28.74 -2.31 12.45
CA GLY A 550 -29.56 -1.48 11.58
C GLY A 550 -29.77 -2.15 10.22
N LEU A 551 -30.76 -1.64 9.47
CA LEU A 551 -31.06 -2.08 8.10
C LEU A 551 -31.03 -0.86 7.19
N LEU A 552 -30.31 -0.94 6.07
CA LEU A 552 -30.37 0.09 5.04
C LEU A 552 -31.75 0.04 4.37
N LYS A 553 -32.59 1.03 4.67
CA LYS A 553 -33.85 1.22 3.95
C LYS A 553 -33.51 1.91 2.65
N LYS A 554 -33.52 1.15 1.55
CA LYS A 554 -33.55 1.75 0.22
C LYS A 554 -34.90 2.42 0.04
N ASP A 555 -34.93 3.73 0.26
CA ASP A 555 -36.10 4.55 -0.08
C ASP A 555 -36.48 4.25 -1.55
N ARG A 556 -37.75 3.96 -1.79
CA ARG A 556 -38.24 3.51 -3.09
C ARG A 556 -38.23 4.72 -4.04
N GLN A 557 -37.08 4.98 -4.66
CA GLN A 557 -36.84 6.13 -5.55
C GLN A 557 -38.08 6.44 -6.38
N THR A 558 -38.62 7.64 -6.19
CA THR A 558 -39.77 8.09 -6.96
C THR A 558 -39.38 8.23 -8.43
N ALA A 559 -40.36 8.26 -9.33
CA ALA A 559 -40.08 8.51 -10.75
C ALA A 559 -39.35 9.85 -10.95
N GLU A 560 -39.67 10.87 -10.13
CA GLU A 560 -38.97 12.16 -10.14
C GLU A 560 -37.54 12.09 -9.63
N ASP A 561 -37.24 11.31 -8.58
CA ASP A 561 -35.86 11.15 -8.09
C ASP A 561 -34.99 10.45 -9.13
N LYS A 562 -35.54 9.42 -9.80
CA LYS A 562 -34.86 8.75 -10.93
C LYS A 562 -34.65 9.70 -12.09
N GLN A 563 -35.64 10.54 -12.40
CA GLN A 563 -35.52 11.54 -13.46
C GLN A 563 -34.45 12.57 -13.12
N LYS A 564 -34.40 13.08 -11.89
CA LYS A 564 -33.34 14.00 -11.41
C LYS A 564 -31.96 13.35 -11.44
N GLU A 565 -31.83 12.13 -10.94
CA GLU A 565 -30.55 11.38 -10.97
C GLU A 565 -30.10 11.10 -12.41
N LEU A 566 -31.04 10.79 -13.32
CA LEU A 566 -30.76 10.61 -14.75
C LEU A 566 -30.35 11.92 -15.41
N THR A 567 -31.05 13.02 -15.16
CA THR A 567 -30.71 14.36 -15.68
C THR A 567 -29.33 14.81 -15.19
N GLU A 568 -29.00 14.59 -13.91
CA GLU A 568 -27.69 14.95 -13.36
C GLU A 568 -26.56 14.05 -13.90
N LYS A 569 -26.82 12.76 -14.14
CA LYS A 569 -25.87 11.88 -14.84
C LYS A 569 -25.67 12.27 -16.30
N ILE A 570 -26.74 12.68 -16.99
CA ILE A 570 -26.66 13.22 -18.35
C ILE A 570 -25.82 14.50 -18.35
N ARG A 571 -26.07 15.43 -17.41
CA ARG A 571 -25.30 16.66 -17.23
C ARG A 571 -23.81 16.39 -17.00
N GLN A 572 -23.47 15.49 -16.08
CA GLN A 572 -22.08 15.09 -15.82
C GLN A 572 -21.41 14.35 -16.98
N GLN A 573 -22.18 13.60 -17.79
CA GLN A 573 -21.65 13.00 -19.02
C GLN A 573 -21.46 14.05 -20.12
N GLN A 574 -22.35 15.05 -20.23
CA GLN A 574 -22.19 16.17 -21.15
C GLN A 574 -21.00 17.05 -20.77
N GLU A 575 -20.80 17.39 -19.49
CA GLU A 575 -19.59 18.09 -19.01
C GLU A 575 -18.31 17.31 -19.34
N LYS A 576 -18.31 15.98 -19.17
CA LYS A 576 -17.18 15.12 -19.56
C LYS A 576 -16.98 15.04 -21.07
N LEU A 577 -18.06 14.98 -21.84
CA LEU A 577 -18.02 14.94 -23.30
C LEU A 577 -17.52 16.27 -23.86
N GLU A 578 -17.97 17.40 -23.31
CA GLU A 578 -17.45 18.73 -23.63
C GLU A 578 -15.98 18.88 -23.25
N ALA A 579 -15.55 18.37 -22.09
CA ALA A 579 -14.14 18.37 -21.71
C ALA A 579 -13.29 17.55 -22.70
N LEU A 580 -13.79 16.39 -23.14
CA LEU A 580 -13.17 15.53 -24.16
C LEU A 580 -13.21 16.13 -25.58
N GLN A 581 -14.21 16.97 -25.89
CA GLN A 581 -14.30 17.69 -27.17
C GLN A 581 -13.45 18.97 -27.18
N LYS A 582 -13.23 19.60 -26.01
CA LYS A 582 -12.32 20.74 -25.82
C LYS A 582 -10.84 20.31 -25.92
N THR A 583 -10.50 19.04 -25.69
CA THR A 583 -9.23 18.46 -26.13
C THR A 583 -9.26 18.16 -27.64
N SER A 584 -8.70 19.09 -28.44
CA SER A 584 -8.67 18.99 -29.89
C SER A 584 -7.98 17.72 -30.39
N THR A 585 -8.69 16.89 -31.16
CA THR A 585 -8.10 15.72 -31.82
C THR A 585 -7.22 16.17 -32.99
N ILE A 586 -5.90 16.00 -32.87
CA ILE A 586 -4.96 16.29 -33.97
C ILE A 586 -5.22 15.29 -35.11
N LYS A 587 -5.59 15.80 -36.29
CA LYS A 587 -5.91 14.98 -37.48
C LYS A 587 -4.99 15.23 -38.67
N SER A 588 -4.05 16.18 -38.57
CA SER A 588 -3.06 16.45 -39.63
C SER A 588 -1.71 16.90 -39.06
N ALA A 589 -0.65 16.71 -39.85
CA ALA A 589 0.69 17.22 -39.54
C ALA A 589 0.81 18.75 -39.62
N ALA A 590 -0.19 19.45 -40.17
CA ALA A 590 -0.20 20.91 -40.27
C ALA A 590 -0.60 21.59 -38.95
N ASP A 591 -1.41 20.93 -38.12
CA ASP A 591 -1.95 21.50 -36.88
C ASP A 591 -0.89 21.69 -35.78
N VAL A 592 0.20 20.91 -35.85
CA VAL A 592 1.34 20.96 -34.92
C VAL A 592 2.02 22.34 -34.89
N LYS A 593 1.95 23.10 -35.98
CA LYS A 593 2.60 24.44 -36.09
C LYS A 593 1.79 25.60 -35.47
N LYS A 594 0.61 25.35 -34.91
CA LYS A 594 -0.26 26.40 -34.31
C LYS A 594 -0.38 26.35 -32.79
N LEU A 595 0.32 25.44 -32.11
CA LEU A 595 0.35 25.41 -30.64
C LEU A 595 1.17 26.59 -30.09
N PRO A 596 0.64 27.39 -29.15
CA PRO A 596 1.40 28.46 -28.52
C PRO A 596 2.43 27.86 -27.55
N LEU A 597 3.69 27.84 -27.98
CA LEU A 597 4.83 27.49 -27.13
C LEU A 597 5.29 28.72 -26.35
N ASP A 598 4.64 29.00 -25.22
CA ASP A 598 5.22 29.86 -24.20
C ASP A 598 4.85 29.37 -22.79
N VAL A 599 5.85 28.83 -22.07
CA VAL A 599 5.70 28.34 -20.69
C VAL A 599 6.47 29.29 -19.79
N SER A 600 5.85 30.43 -19.51
CA SER A 600 6.34 31.38 -18.51
C SER A 600 6.00 30.89 -17.11
N MET A 601 7.01 30.50 -16.33
CA MET A 601 6.80 30.14 -14.93
C MET A 601 6.54 31.40 -14.08
N ARG A 602 5.38 31.46 -13.44
CA ARG A 602 5.13 32.33 -12.28
C ARG A 602 4.41 31.56 -11.16
N PRO A 603 4.69 31.84 -9.88
CA PRO A 603 4.11 31.09 -8.77
C PRO A 603 2.65 31.47 -8.54
N MET A 604 1.82 30.51 -8.13
CA MET A 604 0.48 30.79 -7.60
C MET A 604 0.54 31.06 -6.10
N ASN A 605 0.13 32.27 -5.70
CA ASN A 605 -0.36 32.55 -4.35
C ASN A 605 -1.89 32.61 -4.37
N ASP A 606 -2.49 32.20 -3.25
CA ASP A 606 -3.87 32.40 -2.76
C ASP A 606 -5.02 32.74 -3.74
N SER A 607 -6.02 31.86 -3.75
CA SER A 607 -7.38 32.15 -4.22
C SER A 607 -8.35 32.27 -3.03
N SER A 608 -8.37 33.42 -2.37
CA SER A 608 -9.44 33.76 -1.43
C SER A 608 -10.74 34.07 -2.17
N SER A 609 -11.85 33.42 -1.79
CA SER A 609 -13.15 33.62 -2.43
C SER A 609 -13.71 35.03 -2.20
N GLN A 610 -14.06 35.76 -3.28
CA GLN A 610 -14.81 37.01 -3.17
C GLN A 610 -16.31 36.72 -2.99
N VAL A 611 -16.89 37.31 -1.95
CA VAL A 611 -18.35 37.35 -1.73
C VAL A 611 -18.86 38.71 -2.23
N HIS A 612 -19.95 38.72 -3.02
CA HIS A 612 -20.63 39.96 -3.40
C HIS A 612 -21.28 40.63 -2.18
N ALA A 613 -21.08 41.93 -2.02
CA ALA A 613 -21.87 42.79 -1.13
C ALA A 613 -22.23 44.10 -1.83
N HIS A 614 -23.36 44.69 -1.41
CA HIS A 614 -24.07 45.74 -2.15
C HIS A 614 -23.55 47.17 -1.96
N THR A 615 -23.96 48.02 -2.89
CA THR A 615 -23.77 49.48 -2.98
C THR A 615 -24.25 50.26 -1.76
N SER A 616 -23.49 51.30 -1.38
CA SER A 616 -23.99 52.55 -0.78
C SER A 616 -22.99 53.70 -1.04
N VAL A 617 -23.34 54.94 -0.70
CA VAL A 617 -22.95 56.14 -1.48
C VAL A 617 -22.25 57.23 -0.63
N PHE A 618 -21.43 58.05 -1.30
CA PHE A 618 -21.17 59.50 -1.10
C PHE A 618 -19.78 60.02 -0.65
N HIS A 619 -19.45 61.12 -1.34
CA HIS A 619 -18.52 62.24 -1.07
C HIS A 619 -17.02 62.12 -1.41
N ALA A 620 -16.48 63.28 -1.78
CA ALA A 620 -15.24 63.51 -2.53
C ALA A 620 -14.36 64.54 -1.80
N LEU A 621 -13.09 64.68 -2.23
CA LEU A 621 -12.31 65.94 -2.30
C LEU A 621 -10.91 65.68 -2.92
N ALA A 622 -10.28 66.73 -3.46
CA ALA A 622 -8.94 66.81 -4.07
C ALA A 622 -8.47 68.28 -4.01
N PRO A 623 -7.27 68.71 -4.51
CA PRO A 623 -5.95 68.07 -4.74
C PRO A 623 -4.85 68.77 -3.87
N PRO A 624 -3.52 68.77 -4.19
CA PRO A 624 -2.93 69.75 -5.14
C PRO A 624 -1.67 69.27 -5.95
N LEU A 625 -0.94 70.20 -6.59
CA LEU A 625 0.01 70.02 -7.72
C LEU A 625 1.54 69.94 -7.39
N SER A 626 2.33 69.66 -8.45
CA SER A 626 3.80 69.46 -8.61
C SER A 626 4.74 70.66 -8.27
N PRO A 627 6.09 70.53 -8.30
CA PRO A 627 6.90 70.91 -9.50
C PRO A 627 8.28 70.11 -9.64
N PRO A 628 9.39 70.50 -10.37
CA PRO A 628 10.04 69.55 -11.31
C PRO A 628 11.64 69.50 -11.24
N PRO A 629 12.52 69.53 -12.29
CA PRO A 629 13.71 68.66 -12.37
C PRO A 629 15.10 69.37 -12.54
N PRO A 630 16.20 68.62 -12.76
CA PRO A 630 17.29 69.13 -13.64
C PRO A 630 18.00 68.11 -14.59
N LYS A 631 18.58 68.67 -15.67
CA LYS A 631 19.65 68.20 -16.60
C LYS A 631 20.61 69.42 -16.80
N PRO A 632 21.74 69.43 -17.57
CA PRO A 632 22.32 68.44 -18.51
C PRO A 632 23.87 68.23 -18.52
N GLN A 633 24.32 67.17 -19.21
CA GLN A 633 25.48 66.98 -20.16
C GLN A 633 26.63 68.04 -20.31
N PRO A 634 27.88 67.69 -20.80
CA PRO A 634 28.05 67.19 -22.20
C PRO A 634 29.35 66.44 -22.70
N LYS A 635 29.23 65.97 -23.97
CA LYS A 635 30.23 65.85 -25.07
C LYS A 635 31.12 64.59 -25.30
N SER A 636 30.89 63.97 -26.46
CA SER A 636 31.79 63.18 -27.34
C SER A 636 32.52 64.12 -28.33
N PRO A 637 33.24 63.75 -29.44
CA PRO A 637 33.24 62.55 -30.33
C PRO A 637 34.68 61.93 -30.44
N PRO A 638 35.19 61.25 -31.52
CA PRO A 638 34.61 60.79 -32.79
C PRO A 638 34.98 59.35 -33.30
N ASN A 639 34.41 59.00 -34.47
CA ASN A 639 34.84 57.99 -35.48
C ASN A 639 35.29 58.76 -36.76
N PRO A 640 35.94 58.23 -37.83
CA PRO A 640 35.76 56.90 -38.50
C PRO A 640 37.11 56.36 -39.10
N PRO A 641 37.23 55.62 -40.25
CA PRO A 641 36.26 54.90 -41.10
C PRO A 641 36.63 53.45 -41.56
N LEU A 642 35.61 52.73 -42.06
CA LEU A 642 35.56 51.73 -43.16
C LEU A 642 36.82 50.93 -43.58
N GLN A 643 36.67 49.60 -43.77
CA GLN A 643 36.49 49.01 -45.13
C GLN A 643 36.09 47.51 -45.11
N ALA A 644 35.90 46.93 -46.29
CA ALA A 644 34.95 45.83 -46.55
C ALA A 644 35.57 44.41 -46.61
N ALA A 645 34.66 43.44 -46.79
CA ALA A 645 34.90 41.99 -46.79
C ALA A 645 36.00 41.48 -47.73
N THR A 646 36.60 40.35 -47.36
CA THR A 646 37.02 39.32 -48.32
C THR A 646 37.05 37.95 -47.65
N GLU A 647 36.31 37.00 -48.19
CA GLU A 647 36.67 35.58 -48.05
C GLU A 647 37.86 35.31 -48.97
N GLN A 648 38.89 34.62 -48.46
CA GLN A 648 39.76 33.83 -49.31
C GLN A 648 40.39 32.68 -48.51
N SER A 649 40.13 31.47 -48.99
CA SER A 649 40.82 30.25 -48.56
C SER A 649 42.20 30.17 -49.19
N PHE A 650 43.16 29.52 -48.52
CA PHE A 650 44.03 28.47 -49.11
C PHE A 650 44.86 27.77 -48.01
N THR A 651 45.53 26.67 -48.35
CA THR A 651 45.74 25.49 -47.50
C THR A 651 47.19 25.22 -47.02
N ILE A 652 47.30 24.60 -45.82
CA ILE A 652 48.34 23.60 -45.40
C ILE A 652 49.75 24.18 -45.06
N PRO A 653 50.53 23.68 -44.05
CA PRO A 653 50.52 22.32 -43.44
C PRO A 653 50.45 22.21 -41.90
N LEU A 654 50.37 20.95 -41.46
CA LEU A 654 50.46 20.46 -40.07
C LEU A 654 51.78 20.84 -39.37
N VAL A 655 51.70 21.27 -38.11
CA VAL A 655 52.73 21.04 -37.08
C VAL A 655 52.03 20.50 -35.82
N LEU A 656 52.59 19.46 -35.22
CA LEU A 656 52.06 18.77 -34.04
C LEU A 656 52.69 19.31 -32.75
N SER A 657 51.91 19.76 -31.76
CA SER A 657 52.16 19.52 -30.32
C SER A 657 50.98 19.96 -29.43
N PRO A 658 50.80 19.37 -28.23
CA PRO A 658 49.75 19.75 -27.28
C PRO A 658 50.26 20.74 -26.23
N VAL A 659 50.04 22.05 -26.42
CA VAL A 659 50.61 23.09 -25.54
C VAL A 659 49.64 23.56 -24.44
N ASP A 660 48.32 23.51 -24.67
CA ASP A 660 47.35 24.21 -23.80
C ASP A 660 46.83 23.39 -22.59
N LYS A 661 47.18 22.10 -22.50
CA LYS A 661 46.69 21.23 -21.42
C LYS A 661 47.33 21.62 -20.09
N GLY A 662 46.49 22.10 -19.16
CA GLY A 662 46.88 22.62 -17.85
C GLY A 662 46.78 24.14 -17.71
N MET A 663 46.54 24.88 -18.81
CA MET A 663 46.30 26.33 -18.74
C MET A 663 44.99 26.65 -18.00
N LEU A 664 45.00 27.75 -17.25
CA LEU A 664 43.79 28.40 -16.74
C LEU A 664 43.23 29.33 -17.82
N VAL A 665 41.93 29.22 -18.08
CA VAL A 665 41.22 29.93 -19.15
C VAL A 665 39.88 30.46 -18.64
N GLU A 666 39.48 31.64 -19.11
CA GLU A 666 38.16 32.20 -18.85
C GLU A 666 37.21 31.85 -19.99
N VAL A 667 36.12 31.16 -19.67
CA VAL A 667 35.13 30.68 -20.64
C VAL A 667 33.79 31.33 -20.33
N ARG A 668 33.18 31.93 -21.35
CA ARG A 668 31.88 32.58 -21.21
C ARG A 668 30.75 31.57 -21.42
N VAL A 669 29.99 31.28 -20.37
CA VAL A 669 28.83 30.37 -20.40
C VAL A 669 27.58 31.17 -20.03
N ASN A 670 26.52 31.07 -20.81
CA ASN A 670 25.25 31.79 -20.58
C ASN A 670 25.39 33.30 -20.30
N LYS A 671 26.37 33.95 -20.95
CA LYS A 671 26.76 35.38 -20.85
C LYS A 671 27.59 35.76 -19.61
N GLU A 672 27.83 34.86 -18.67
CA GLU A 672 28.74 35.06 -17.53
C GLU A 672 30.11 34.41 -17.77
N TRP A 673 31.16 34.89 -17.10
CA TRP A 673 32.54 34.42 -17.29
C TRP A 673 32.96 33.51 -16.15
N PHE A 674 33.56 32.36 -16.49
CA PHE A 674 34.00 31.35 -15.53
C PHE A 674 35.46 30.98 -15.79
N THR A 675 36.32 31.06 -14.77
CA THR A 675 37.68 30.53 -14.79
C THR A 675 37.68 29.02 -14.61
N GLY A 676 38.37 28.29 -15.49
CA GLY A 676 38.58 26.85 -15.36
C GLY A 676 39.89 26.39 -15.99
N LYS A 677 40.29 25.15 -15.72
CA LYS A 677 41.56 24.58 -16.17
C LYS A 677 41.35 23.63 -17.35
N VAL A 678 42.12 23.80 -18.43
CA VAL A 678 42.08 22.91 -19.61
C VAL A 678 42.61 21.52 -19.23
N VAL A 679 41.74 20.52 -19.19
CA VAL A 679 42.09 19.13 -18.82
C VAL A 679 42.38 18.23 -20.04
N ALA A 680 41.88 18.59 -21.22
CA ALA A 680 42.23 17.95 -22.48
C ALA A 680 42.09 18.92 -23.66
N VAL A 681 42.91 18.72 -24.69
CA VAL A 681 42.90 19.44 -25.96
C VAL A 681 42.70 18.41 -27.07
N GLU A 682 41.63 18.54 -27.83
CA GLU A 682 41.28 17.66 -28.95
C GLU A 682 41.39 18.45 -30.25
N THR A 683 42.41 18.15 -31.07
CA THR A 683 42.68 18.82 -32.35
C THR A 683 42.11 18.04 -33.52
N SER A 684 41.30 18.70 -34.36
CA SER A 684 40.84 18.19 -35.66
C SER A 684 41.40 19.05 -36.80
N LYS A 685 41.29 18.58 -38.05
CA LYS A 685 41.84 19.29 -39.23
C LYS A 685 41.28 20.71 -39.46
N GLN A 686 40.20 21.11 -38.78
CA GLN A 686 39.53 22.41 -38.95
C GLN A 686 39.13 23.08 -37.62
N SER A 687 39.36 22.46 -36.46
CA SER A 687 39.04 23.06 -35.15
C SER A 687 39.84 22.44 -34.01
N VAL A 688 40.13 23.25 -32.99
CA VAL A 688 40.70 22.82 -31.71
C VAL A 688 39.61 22.92 -30.65
N ARG A 689 39.40 21.85 -29.89
CA ARG A 689 38.40 21.78 -28.81
C ARG A 689 39.10 21.61 -27.47
N TRP A 690 38.90 22.56 -26.56
CA TRP A 690 39.38 22.47 -25.19
C TRP A 690 38.27 21.92 -24.28
N LYS A 691 38.57 20.85 -23.52
CA LYS A 691 37.77 20.43 -22.37
C LYS A 691 38.30 21.15 -21.14
N VAL A 692 37.47 21.99 -20.54
CA VAL A 692 37.81 22.80 -19.37
C VAL A 692 37.06 22.27 -18.16
N LYS A 693 37.77 22.03 -17.06
CA LYS A 693 37.19 21.69 -15.75
C LYS A 693 37.16 22.97 -14.91
N PHE A 694 35.98 23.35 -14.44
CA PHE A 694 35.82 24.48 -13.52
C PHE A 694 36.05 24.00 -12.09
N ASP A 695 36.81 24.76 -11.30
CA ASP A 695 37.03 24.49 -9.89
C ASP A 695 35.93 25.20 -9.08
N TYR A 696 35.09 24.40 -8.40
CA TYR A 696 33.98 24.70 -7.50
C TYR A 696 33.56 26.18 -7.25
N CYS A 697 32.29 26.48 -7.56
CA CYS A 697 31.50 27.53 -6.91
C CYS A 697 30.22 26.93 -6.29
N ILE A 698 29.75 27.53 -5.18
CA ILE A 698 28.74 26.96 -4.27
C ILE A 698 27.41 27.76 -4.35
N TYR A 699 26.28 27.11 -4.03
CA TYR A 699 24.96 27.69 -3.77
C TYR A 699 24.24 28.39 -4.93
N GLN A 700 23.54 27.61 -5.78
CA GLN A 700 22.14 27.83 -6.25
C GLN A 700 21.73 26.89 -7.41
N SER A 701 22.63 26.04 -7.92
CA SER A 701 22.46 25.31 -9.19
C SER A 701 21.88 23.89 -9.13
N ASP A 702 21.68 23.29 -7.96
CA ASP A 702 21.23 21.88 -7.86
C ASP A 702 19.81 21.66 -8.42
N LEU A 703 18.95 22.68 -8.37
CA LEU A 703 17.61 22.60 -8.96
C LEU A 703 17.66 22.51 -10.51
N TYR A 704 18.61 23.20 -11.14
CA TYR A 704 18.75 23.20 -12.60
C TYR A 704 19.46 21.95 -13.13
N LEU A 705 20.48 21.43 -12.43
CA LEU A 705 21.14 20.19 -12.86
C LEU A 705 20.20 18.98 -12.72
N CYS A 706 19.39 18.95 -11.66
CA CYS A 706 18.31 17.96 -11.49
C CYS A 706 17.28 18.06 -12.63
N MET A 707 16.83 19.26 -13.00
CA MET A 707 15.90 19.46 -14.13
C MET A 707 16.47 19.04 -15.49
N CYS A 708 17.78 19.20 -15.73
CA CYS A 708 18.43 18.76 -16.98
C CYS A 708 18.54 17.23 -17.06
N LEU A 709 19.03 16.58 -16.01
CA LEU A 709 19.11 15.11 -15.94
C LEU A 709 17.72 14.45 -15.98
N GLN A 710 16.73 15.03 -15.29
CA GLN A 710 15.34 14.56 -15.39
C GLN A 710 14.77 14.73 -16.79
N LYS A 711 15.11 15.80 -17.54
CA LYS A 711 14.62 15.98 -18.92
C LYS A 711 15.13 14.90 -19.88
N GLU A 712 16.42 14.58 -19.84
CA GLU A 712 16.99 13.54 -20.70
C GLU A 712 16.46 12.14 -20.32
N TYR A 713 16.32 11.88 -19.02
CA TYR A 713 15.75 10.61 -18.53
C TYR A 713 14.26 10.47 -18.86
N PHE A 714 13.46 11.54 -18.74
CA PHE A 714 12.05 11.54 -19.17
C PHE A 714 11.93 11.42 -20.68
N GLN A 715 12.80 12.02 -21.49
CA GLN A 715 12.77 11.81 -22.95
C GLN A 715 13.08 10.36 -23.34
N GLN A 716 14.07 9.73 -22.71
CA GLN A 716 14.34 8.30 -22.96
C GLN A 716 13.19 7.40 -22.47
N TYR A 717 12.58 7.73 -21.33
CA TYR A 717 11.44 7.00 -20.79
C TYR A 717 10.17 7.19 -21.64
N GLU A 718 9.93 8.39 -22.16
CA GLU A 718 8.82 8.71 -23.06
C GLU A 718 8.99 8.04 -24.43
N LEU A 719 10.20 8.03 -25.00
CA LEU A 719 10.52 7.25 -26.20
C LEU A 719 10.34 5.74 -25.97
N GLY A 720 10.74 5.22 -24.81
CA GLY A 720 10.51 3.83 -24.40
C GLY A 720 9.02 3.50 -24.28
N LEU A 721 8.24 4.38 -23.65
CA LEU A 721 6.78 4.26 -23.53
C LEU A 721 6.08 4.35 -24.89
N GLN A 722 6.46 5.29 -25.76
CA GLN A 722 5.92 5.39 -27.11
C GLN A 722 6.24 4.14 -27.94
N SER A 723 7.48 3.63 -27.87
CA SER A 723 7.85 2.37 -28.52
C SER A 723 7.03 1.18 -28.01
N LEU A 724 6.81 1.11 -26.69
CA LEU A 724 6.01 0.07 -26.05
C LEU A 724 4.52 0.17 -26.41
N CYS A 725 3.94 1.37 -26.37
CA CYS A 725 2.57 1.66 -26.81
C CYS A 725 2.38 1.31 -28.29
N ASN A 726 3.30 1.71 -29.17
CA ASN A 726 3.26 1.36 -30.59
C ASN A 726 3.34 -0.17 -30.80
N SER A 727 4.16 -0.87 -30.02
CA SER A 727 4.23 -2.34 -30.03
C SER A 727 2.91 -2.99 -29.58
N TYR A 728 2.28 -2.49 -28.51
CA TYR A 728 0.97 -2.97 -28.06
C TYR A 728 -0.13 -2.66 -29.07
N GLN A 729 -0.15 -1.46 -29.65
CA GLN A 729 -1.08 -1.04 -30.69
C GLN A 729 -0.97 -1.95 -31.91
N SER A 730 0.24 -2.12 -32.47
CA SER A 730 0.48 -3.02 -33.61
C SER A 730 0.10 -4.49 -33.33
N ARG A 731 0.29 -4.98 -32.09
CA ARG A 731 -0.14 -6.34 -31.70
C ARG A 731 -1.64 -6.44 -31.46
N ALA A 732 -2.31 -5.35 -31.07
CA ALA A 732 -3.76 -5.28 -30.94
C ALA A 732 -4.41 -5.23 -32.34
N ASP A 733 -3.92 -4.38 -33.23
CA ASP A 733 -4.41 -4.22 -34.60
C ASP A 733 -4.19 -5.51 -35.42
N ALA A 734 -3.03 -6.15 -35.30
CA ALA A 734 -2.79 -7.46 -35.93
C ALA A 734 -3.71 -8.57 -35.40
N ARG A 735 -4.08 -8.52 -34.11
CA ARG A 735 -5.07 -9.45 -33.53
C ARG A 735 -6.49 -9.12 -33.98
N ALA A 736 -6.87 -7.85 -34.06
CA ALA A 736 -8.16 -7.41 -34.57
C ALA A 736 -8.36 -7.89 -36.00
N LYS A 737 -7.38 -7.63 -36.88
CA LYS A 737 -7.40 -8.10 -38.27
C LYS A 737 -7.47 -9.62 -38.38
N ALA A 738 -6.71 -10.37 -37.58
CA ALA A 738 -6.77 -11.84 -37.58
C ALA A 738 -8.07 -12.42 -36.99
N VAL A 739 -8.85 -11.63 -36.22
CA VAL A 739 -10.21 -11.99 -35.78
C VAL A 739 -11.24 -11.64 -36.85
N GLU A 740 -11.09 -10.49 -37.52
CA GLU A 740 -11.93 -10.05 -38.63
C GLU A 740 -11.83 -11.02 -39.82
N GLU A 741 -10.63 -11.37 -40.26
CA GLU A 741 -10.37 -12.38 -41.30
C GLU A 741 -11.01 -13.75 -40.95
N LYS A 742 -11.04 -14.12 -39.67
CA LYS A 742 -11.74 -15.33 -39.20
C LYS A 742 -13.26 -15.18 -39.19
N SER A 743 -13.79 -14.01 -38.85
CA SER A 743 -15.23 -13.72 -38.92
C SER A 743 -15.73 -13.82 -40.36
N THR A 744 -15.07 -13.13 -41.30
CA THR A 744 -15.44 -13.18 -42.73
C THR A 744 -15.33 -14.59 -43.31
N SER A 745 -14.33 -15.37 -42.89
CA SER A 745 -14.22 -16.80 -43.28
C SER A 745 -15.35 -17.66 -42.70
N ALA A 746 -15.79 -17.39 -41.47
CA ALA A 746 -16.92 -18.08 -40.84
C ALA A 746 -18.26 -17.69 -41.49
N GLU A 747 -18.49 -16.39 -41.76
CA GLU A 747 -19.65 -15.86 -42.46
C GLU A 747 -19.78 -16.44 -43.89
N THR A 748 -18.66 -16.55 -44.61
CA THR A 748 -18.64 -17.18 -45.95
C THR A 748 -19.05 -18.65 -45.88
N LYS A 749 -18.52 -19.40 -44.90
CA LYS A 749 -18.89 -20.82 -44.68
C LYS A 749 -20.34 -20.98 -44.23
N LEU A 750 -20.88 -20.05 -43.44
CA LEU A 750 -22.28 -20.05 -43.03
C LEU A 750 -23.18 -19.85 -44.25
N ARG A 751 -22.88 -18.86 -45.11
CA ARG A 751 -23.65 -18.65 -46.35
C ARG A 751 -23.60 -19.85 -47.30
N GLU A 752 -22.42 -20.47 -47.46
CA GLU A 752 -22.30 -21.72 -48.22
C GLU A 752 -23.09 -22.90 -47.61
N ALA A 753 -23.28 -22.92 -46.29
CA ALA A 753 -24.08 -23.94 -45.62
C ALA A 753 -25.59 -23.67 -45.82
N ASP A 754 -26.03 -22.42 -45.67
CA ASP A 754 -27.43 -22.02 -45.92
C ASP A 754 -27.84 -22.25 -47.38
N GLU A 755 -26.98 -21.91 -48.35
CA GLU A 755 -27.22 -22.20 -49.78
C GLU A 755 -27.35 -23.71 -50.07
N LYS A 756 -26.62 -24.57 -49.33
CA LYS A 756 -26.75 -26.03 -49.42
C LYS A 756 -28.02 -26.53 -48.73
N LEU A 757 -28.39 -25.94 -47.59
CA LEU A 757 -29.61 -26.27 -46.85
C LEU A 757 -30.87 -25.92 -47.66
N GLN A 758 -30.93 -24.73 -48.27
CA GLN A 758 -32.04 -24.36 -49.16
C GLN A 758 -32.16 -25.28 -50.38
N LYS A 759 -31.05 -25.69 -50.99
CA LYS A 759 -31.06 -26.68 -52.08
C LYS A 759 -31.57 -28.04 -51.59
N LEU A 760 -31.17 -28.46 -50.38
CA LEU A 760 -31.62 -29.71 -49.79
C LEU A 760 -33.13 -29.67 -49.48
N ARG A 761 -33.62 -28.61 -48.83
CA ARG A 761 -35.06 -28.35 -48.59
C ARG A 761 -35.86 -28.39 -49.89
N THR A 762 -35.40 -27.66 -50.91
CA THR A 762 -36.03 -27.65 -52.25
C THR A 762 -36.11 -29.05 -52.87
N ASN A 763 -35.03 -29.83 -52.79
CA ASN A 763 -34.99 -31.20 -53.31
C ASN A 763 -35.92 -32.14 -52.51
N ILE A 764 -36.03 -31.96 -51.19
CA ILE A 764 -36.93 -32.74 -50.34
C ILE A 764 -38.39 -32.44 -50.68
N VAL A 765 -38.79 -31.17 -50.83
CA VAL A 765 -40.15 -30.79 -51.27
C VAL A 765 -40.48 -31.42 -52.62
N GLN A 766 -39.57 -31.35 -53.60
CA GLN A 766 -39.75 -31.99 -54.92
C GLN A 766 -39.81 -33.52 -54.88
N LEU A 767 -39.25 -34.16 -53.83
CA LEU A 767 -39.36 -35.59 -53.60
C LEU A 767 -40.70 -35.94 -52.94
N LEU A 768 -41.11 -35.19 -51.91
CA LEU A 768 -42.40 -35.38 -51.22
C LEU A 768 -43.57 -35.21 -52.19
N GLN A 769 -43.57 -34.16 -53.02
CA GLN A 769 -44.58 -33.91 -54.07
C GLN A 769 -44.64 -35.01 -55.15
N LYS A 770 -43.63 -35.88 -55.27
CA LYS A 770 -43.63 -37.04 -56.18
C LYS A 770 -44.09 -38.34 -55.52
N VAL A 771 -44.15 -38.38 -54.19
CA VAL A 771 -44.49 -39.58 -53.40
C VAL A 771 -45.91 -39.46 -52.82
N GLN A 772 -46.39 -38.26 -52.53
CA GLN A 772 -47.77 -37.96 -52.11
C GLN A 772 -48.29 -36.75 -52.87
N GLU A 773 -49.45 -36.92 -53.53
CA GLU A 773 -50.01 -35.92 -54.46
C GLU A 773 -50.68 -34.71 -53.77
N ASP A 774 -50.99 -34.78 -52.47
CA ASP A 774 -51.65 -33.72 -51.67
C ASP A 774 -50.78 -33.26 -50.47
N ILE A 775 -49.61 -32.67 -50.74
CA ILE A 775 -48.77 -32.01 -49.71
C ILE A 775 -48.54 -30.54 -50.08
N ASP A 776 -49.13 -29.64 -49.29
CA ASP A 776 -49.02 -28.18 -49.41
C ASP A 776 -48.16 -27.62 -48.26
N ILE A 777 -46.85 -27.52 -48.49
CA ILE A 777 -45.87 -26.95 -47.55
C ILE A 777 -45.35 -25.63 -48.15
N ASN A 778 -45.58 -24.51 -47.46
CA ASN A 778 -45.33 -23.17 -48.00
C ASN A 778 -44.22 -22.41 -47.27
N THR A 779 -43.68 -22.94 -46.19
CA THR A 779 -42.56 -22.34 -45.44
C THR A 779 -41.49 -23.37 -45.05
N ASP A 780 -40.25 -22.88 -44.87
CA ASP A 780 -39.12 -23.70 -44.42
C ASP A 780 -39.35 -24.28 -43.01
N ASP A 781 -40.05 -23.54 -42.13
CA ASP A 781 -40.37 -23.99 -40.77
C ASP A 781 -41.41 -25.15 -40.76
N GLU A 782 -42.40 -25.11 -41.66
CA GLU A 782 -43.35 -26.22 -41.86
C GLU A 782 -42.65 -27.47 -42.41
N LEU A 783 -41.70 -27.29 -43.33
CA LEU A 783 -40.92 -28.40 -43.88
C LEU A 783 -40.04 -29.07 -42.84
N ASP A 784 -39.30 -28.29 -42.05
CA ASP A 784 -38.43 -28.80 -41.00
C ASP A 784 -39.25 -29.54 -39.92
N ALA A 785 -40.40 -28.99 -39.50
CA ALA A 785 -41.30 -29.64 -38.55
C ALA A 785 -41.89 -30.96 -39.10
N TYR A 786 -42.21 -31.02 -40.40
CA TYR A 786 -42.68 -32.24 -41.06
C TYR A 786 -41.58 -33.31 -41.15
N ILE A 787 -40.34 -32.91 -41.42
CA ILE A 787 -39.18 -33.82 -41.39
C ILE A 787 -38.92 -34.32 -39.96
N GLU A 788 -39.07 -33.48 -38.93
CA GLU A 788 -38.91 -33.88 -37.53
C GLU A 788 -40.01 -34.86 -37.08
N ASP A 789 -41.26 -34.66 -37.52
CA ASP A 789 -42.36 -35.60 -37.27
C ASP A 789 -42.14 -36.96 -37.98
N LEU A 790 -41.64 -36.96 -39.22
CA LEU A 790 -41.23 -38.19 -39.94
C LEU A 790 -40.05 -38.92 -39.26
N LEU A 791 -39.05 -38.19 -38.76
CA LEU A 791 -37.89 -38.80 -38.09
C LEU A 791 -38.21 -39.30 -36.67
N THR A 792 -39.26 -38.79 -36.04
CA THR A 792 -39.70 -39.22 -34.70
C THR A 792 -40.76 -40.32 -34.73
N LYS A 793 -41.58 -40.40 -35.80
CA LYS A 793 -42.48 -41.53 -36.10
C LYS A 793 -41.75 -42.57 -36.96
N GLY A 794 -40.83 -43.30 -36.33
CA GLY A 794 -40.03 -44.32 -37.02
C GLY A 794 -40.79 -45.61 -37.36
N ASP A 795 -41.46 -45.61 -38.52
CA ASP A 795 -41.86 -46.80 -39.29
C ASP A 795 -41.02 -46.91 -40.58
#